data_AF-A0A1B6MJA1-F1
#
_entry.id   AF-A0A1B6MJA1-F1
#
_cell.length_a   1.000
_cell.length_b   1.000
_cell.length_c   1.000
_cell.angle_alpha   90.00
_cell.angle_beta   90.00
_cell.angle_gamma   90.00
#
_symmetry.space_group_name_H-M   'P 1'
#
loop_
_entity.id
_entity.type
_entity.pdbx_description
1 polymer ?
#
loop_
_entity_poly.entity_id
_entity_poly.type
_entity_poly.pdbx_seq_one_letter_code
_entity_poly.pdbx_strand_id
1 'polypeptide(L)'
;QQGSYDKCVTAIQEKYKDDMVSVAGIIFSHSQVAKKNMLVTMLIDHLWSNEPGLTDELAATLNELTSLNRSEHSRVALRARQVLIAAHQPAYELRHNQMESIFLSAVDMYGHDFHPENLQKLIQSETSIFDILHDFFYHTNRAVCNAALEVYVRRVYISYDLTCLQHLELSGEIPLIHFQFLLPSSHPNRQKSSDASKENGVTPELISTDPSGTTIVHSFQRTGCMAAFESFAQFENYADEILDLLEDFASPNTVSPKILEAMESGSESRLSTSINVSLSATDVRSAPSDEDIQLEPIHILCIAVKDNGDMEDSKLSKMLGDFCAKHREELKQRSIRRITFLALNRRQFPKLFTFRNCNNFEEDRIYRHLEPGMAFQLELNRMRTYDLEALPTANRKMYLYLGKAKVAKGQAVTDFRFFIRSIIRHSDLITKEASFEYLQNEGERVLLEAMDELEVAFSHPQARRTDCNHIFLNFVPTVIMDPAKIEESVTSMVMRYGPRLWKLRVLQAELRMTIRPSPNAKTSNVRLCLANDSGYYLDINLYKEVTDPKTGVIRLESFGPKQGTMHGMPVSTPYLTKDYLQQKRFQAQSQGTSYVYDLPDMFRQMTEKLWKEFIEERPNEAIVKPIAVMDCVELVLETGEDDQVSLIEQKRLPGENNVGMVAWKLTLNTPEYPEGRDLILIANDITFLIGSFGPKEDIVFHLASELARKLKIPRIYFAANSGARIGLAEEVKALFKIAWEDSDEPDKGFKYLYLTTEDYTKISAFSSVKAILIEDEGEARYKITDIIGKDDGLGVENLRYAGLIAGETSQA
;
A
#
# COMPACT_ATOMS: atom_id res chain seq x y z
N GLN A 1 -15.02 3.66 -26.64
CA GLN A 1 -14.32 2.98 -25.52
C GLN A 1 -14.04 1.52 -25.82
N GLN A 2 -14.90 0.82 -26.58
CA GLN A 2 -14.76 -0.60 -26.92
C GLN A 2 -13.88 -0.81 -28.15
N GLY A 3 -12.62 -1.22 -27.95
CA GLY A 3 -11.72 -1.62 -29.04
C GLY A 3 -11.04 -0.47 -29.80
N SER A 4 -10.48 -0.83 -30.97
CA SER A 4 -9.78 0.11 -31.86
C SER A 4 -10.70 1.20 -32.38
N TYR A 5 -10.13 2.38 -32.66
CA TYR A 5 -10.83 3.49 -33.28
C TYR A 5 -11.55 3.06 -34.56
N ASP A 6 -10.87 2.34 -35.45
CA ASP A 6 -11.42 1.92 -36.73
C ASP A 6 -12.65 1.02 -36.56
N LYS A 7 -12.59 0.05 -35.62
CA LYS A 7 -13.73 -0.83 -35.31
C LYS A 7 -14.93 -0.03 -34.78
N CYS A 8 -14.69 0.96 -33.93
CA CYS A 8 -15.74 1.84 -33.43
C CYS A 8 -16.37 2.67 -34.56
N VAL A 9 -15.55 3.21 -35.46
CA VAL A 9 -16.02 3.99 -36.61
C VAL A 9 -16.87 3.13 -37.53
N THR A 10 -16.43 1.91 -37.86
CA THR A 10 -17.23 0.97 -38.66
C THR A 10 -18.55 0.64 -37.98
N ALA A 11 -18.56 0.39 -36.67
CA ALA A 11 -19.80 0.12 -35.93
C ALA A 11 -20.77 1.33 -35.93
N ILE A 12 -20.25 2.56 -35.84
CA ILE A 12 -21.06 3.78 -35.93
C ILE A 12 -21.62 3.94 -37.35
N GLN A 13 -20.81 3.69 -38.39
CA GLN A 13 -21.26 3.68 -39.78
C GLN A 13 -22.36 2.65 -40.01
N GLU A 14 -22.23 1.46 -39.42
CA GLU A 14 -23.24 0.40 -39.53
C GLU A 14 -24.54 0.74 -38.78
N LYS A 15 -24.46 1.46 -37.66
CA LYS A 15 -25.62 1.88 -36.87
C LYS A 15 -26.40 3.01 -37.53
N TYR A 16 -25.71 3.91 -38.23
CA TYR A 16 -26.29 5.10 -38.87
C TYR A 16 -26.10 5.07 -40.39
N LYS A 17 -26.32 3.91 -41.03
CA LYS A 17 -26.10 3.71 -42.48
C LYS A 17 -26.83 4.75 -43.34
N ASP A 18 -28.03 5.14 -42.92
CA ASP A 18 -28.90 6.06 -43.66
C ASP A 18 -28.67 7.55 -43.27
N ASP A 19 -27.84 7.83 -42.25
CA ASP A 19 -27.55 9.18 -41.76
C ASP A 19 -26.05 9.41 -41.54
N MET A 20 -25.34 9.59 -42.67
CA MET A 20 -23.91 9.86 -42.68
C MET A 20 -23.55 11.25 -42.10
N VAL A 21 -24.51 12.17 -42.00
CA VAL A 21 -24.29 13.49 -41.38
C VAL A 21 -24.09 13.32 -39.88
N SER A 22 -24.93 12.51 -39.23
CA SER A 22 -24.75 12.16 -37.81
C SER A 22 -23.43 11.42 -37.55
N VAL A 23 -23.02 10.51 -38.45
CA VAL A 23 -21.72 9.82 -38.35
C VAL A 23 -20.58 10.84 -38.36
N ALA A 24 -20.55 11.74 -39.33
CA ALA A 24 -19.55 12.79 -39.42
C ALA A 24 -19.56 13.70 -38.19
N GLY A 25 -20.74 14.07 -37.68
CA GLY A 25 -20.89 14.86 -36.46
C GLY A 25 -20.33 14.19 -35.21
N ILE A 26 -20.57 12.88 -35.03
CA ILE A 26 -20.03 12.10 -33.91
C ILE A 26 -18.49 12.02 -33.99
N ILE A 27 -17.94 11.75 -35.17
CA ILE A 27 -16.50 11.68 -35.40
C ILE A 27 -15.84 13.05 -35.15
N PHE A 28 -16.42 14.13 -35.68
CA PHE A 28 -15.93 15.48 -35.46
C PHE A 28 -15.96 15.86 -33.97
N SER A 29 -17.04 15.54 -33.27
CA SER A 29 -17.16 15.75 -31.81
C SER A 29 -16.10 14.98 -31.02
N HIS A 30 -15.76 13.76 -31.45
CA HIS A 30 -14.71 12.96 -30.82
C HIS A 30 -13.31 13.52 -31.12
N SER A 31 -13.07 14.10 -32.29
CA SER A 31 -11.77 14.71 -32.63
C SER A 31 -11.37 15.88 -31.70
N GLN A 32 -12.35 16.58 -31.11
CA GLN A 32 -12.14 17.72 -30.21
C GLN A 32 -12.30 17.35 -28.73
N VAL A 33 -12.03 16.09 -28.36
CA VAL A 33 -12.25 15.57 -27.01
C VAL A 33 -11.54 16.37 -25.91
N ALA A 34 -10.32 16.85 -26.17
CA ALA A 34 -9.53 17.59 -25.20
C ALA A 34 -10.22 18.90 -24.76
N LYS A 35 -10.81 19.63 -25.72
CA LYS A 35 -11.55 20.88 -25.44
C LYS A 35 -12.86 20.59 -24.71
N LYS A 36 -13.57 19.52 -25.10
CA LYS A 36 -14.79 19.07 -24.42
C LYS A 36 -14.51 18.69 -22.97
N ASN A 37 -13.44 17.96 -22.71
CA ASN A 37 -13.06 17.55 -21.37
C ASN A 37 -12.80 18.77 -20.48
N MET A 38 -12.12 19.81 -21.00
CA MET A 38 -11.89 21.04 -20.25
C MET A 38 -13.19 21.78 -19.92
N LEU A 39 -14.11 21.90 -20.89
CA LEU A 39 -15.42 22.53 -20.66
C LEU A 39 -16.24 21.76 -19.59
N VAL A 40 -16.28 20.43 -19.68
CA VAL A 40 -17.02 19.60 -18.71
C VAL A 40 -16.43 19.74 -17.31
N THR A 41 -15.11 19.77 -17.16
CA THR A 41 -14.47 20.01 -15.85
C THR A 41 -14.88 21.37 -15.28
N MET A 42 -14.88 22.44 -16.10
CA MET A 42 -15.31 23.77 -15.65
C MET A 42 -16.79 23.80 -15.24
N LEU A 43 -17.66 23.07 -15.94
CA LEU A 43 -19.07 22.96 -15.57
C LEU A 43 -19.25 22.25 -14.22
N ILE A 44 -18.53 21.14 -14.00
CA ILE A 44 -18.56 20.42 -12.73
C ILE A 44 -18.08 21.33 -11.58
N ASP A 45 -17.01 22.10 -11.80
CA ASP A 45 -16.49 23.05 -10.82
C ASP A 45 -17.51 24.13 -10.44
N HIS A 46 -18.17 24.70 -11.43
CA HIS A 46 -19.18 25.73 -11.23
C HIS A 46 -20.42 25.21 -10.48
N LEU A 47 -20.84 23.98 -10.77
CA LEU A 47 -21.96 23.34 -10.10
C LEU A 47 -21.65 23.12 -8.62
N TRP A 48 -20.47 22.57 -8.34
CA TRP A 48 -20.02 22.30 -6.98
C TRP A 48 -19.87 23.56 -6.11
N SER A 49 -19.45 24.68 -6.68
CA SER A 49 -19.28 25.92 -5.91
C SER A 49 -20.60 26.58 -5.51
N ASN A 50 -21.69 26.28 -6.22
CA ASN A 50 -22.92 27.07 -6.16
C ASN A 50 -24.14 26.29 -5.64
N GLU A 51 -24.15 24.95 -5.72
CA GLU A 51 -25.27 24.14 -5.24
C GLU A 51 -24.90 23.30 -4.01
N PRO A 52 -25.56 23.49 -2.85
CA PRO A 52 -25.23 22.79 -1.60
C PRO A 52 -25.72 21.33 -1.54
N GLY A 53 -26.30 20.81 -2.62
CA GLY A 53 -26.78 19.43 -2.71
C GLY A 53 -26.86 18.96 -4.17
N LEU A 54 -26.69 17.65 -4.37
CA LEU A 54 -26.71 17.03 -5.69
C LEU A 54 -28.10 16.46 -5.95
N THR A 55 -28.74 16.84 -7.07
CA THR A 55 -30.00 16.19 -7.50
C THR A 55 -29.72 14.77 -7.97
N ASP A 56 -30.70 13.86 -7.85
CA ASP A 56 -30.55 12.45 -8.27
C ASP A 56 -30.17 12.32 -9.76
N GLU A 57 -30.72 13.19 -10.62
CA GLU A 57 -30.41 13.24 -12.06
C GLU A 57 -28.95 13.66 -12.33
N LEU A 58 -28.46 14.65 -11.57
CA LEU A 58 -27.07 15.07 -11.67
C LEU A 58 -26.13 14.01 -11.10
N ALA A 59 -26.51 13.35 -10.00
CA ALA A 59 -25.77 12.23 -9.44
C ALA A 59 -25.61 11.08 -10.45
N ALA A 60 -26.70 10.70 -11.13
CA ALA A 60 -26.67 9.69 -12.19
C ALA A 60 -25.72 10.10 -13.34
N THR A 61 -25.80 11.35 -13.79
CA THR A 61 -24.95 11.88 -14.86
C THR A 61 -23.47 11.90 -14.47
N LEU A 62 -23.15 12.36 -13.26
CA LEU A 62 -21.77 12.35 -12.76
C LEU A 62 -21.25 10.92 -12.61
N ASN A 63 -22.10 9.98 -12.16
CA ASN A 63 -21.74 8.56 -12.07
C ASN A 63 -21.38 7.99 -13.45
N GLU A 64 -22.14 8.31 -14.50
CA GLU A 64 -21.79 7.92 -15.87
C GLU A 64 -20.45 8.52 -16.32
N LEU A 65 -20.16 9.78 -15.98
CA LEU A 65 -18.87 10.41 -16.29
C LEU A 65 -17.69 9.72 -15.58
N THR A 66 -17.90 9.16 -14.39
CA THR A 66 -16.85 8.38 -13.70
C THR A 66 -16.48 7.09 -14.42
N SER A 67 -17.38 6.55 -15.27
CA SER A 67 -17.13 5.32 -16.04
C SER A 67 -16.14 5.53 -17.21
N LEU A 68 -15.76 6.79 -17.50
CA LEU A 68 -14.85 7.10 -18.60
C LEU A 68 -13.43 6.59 -18.35
N ASN A 69 -13.06 5.53 -19.06
CA ASN A 69 -11.87 4.73 -18.72
C ASN A 69 -10.56 5.07 -19.47
N ARG A 70 -10.62 5.84 -20.56
CA ARG A 70 -9.40 6.20 -21.33
C ARG A 70 -8.64 7.34 -20.67
N SER A 71 -7.31 7.32 -20.80
CA SER A 71 -6.40 8.34 -20.26
C SER A 71 -6.79 9.77 -20.65
N GLU A 72 -7.30 9.96 -21.87
CA GLU A 72 -7.78 11.23 -22.40
C GLU A 72 -8.88 11.88 -21.55
N HIS A 73 -9.76 11.08 -20.95
CA HIS A 73 -10.92 11.53 -20.15
C HIS A 73 -10.66 11.55 -18.64
N SER A 74 -9.46 11.12 -18.21
CA SER A 74 -9.12 10.92 -16.81
C SER A 74 -9.51 12.11 -15.92
N ARG A 75 -9.21 13.35 -16.34
CA ARG A 75 -9.51 14.58 -15.56
C ARG A 75 -11.01 14.79 -15.33
N VAL A 76 -11.86 14.48 -16.31
CA VAL A 76 -13.32 14.65 -16.19
C VAL A 76 -13.89 13.60 -15.24
N ALA A 77 -13.54 12.34 -15.47
CA ALA A 77 -13.96 11.23 -14.61
C ALA A 77 -13.52 11.48 -13.16
N LEU A 78 -12.31 12.00 -12.98
CA LEU A 78 -11.77 12.36 -11.67
C LEU A 78 -12.58 13.45 -10.99
N ARG A 79 -12.89 14.52 -11.71
CA ARG A 79 -13.57 15.66 -11.12
C ARG A 79 -15.02 15.32 -10.77
N ALA A 80 -15.71 14.59 -11.63
CA ALA A 80 -17.05 14.07 -11.36
C ALA A 80 -17.06 13.21 -10.09
N ARG A 81 -16.05 12.33 -9.93
CA ARG A 81 -15.90 11.47 -8.76
C ARG A 81 -15.65 12.26 -7.48
N GLN A 82 -14.77 13.26 -7.51
CA GLN A 82 -14.53 14.14 -6.35
C GLN A 82 -15.82 14.82 -5.85
N VAL A 83 -16.67 15.29 -6.77
CA VAL A 83 -17.96 15.90 -6.42
C VAL A 83 -18.92 14.88 -5.82
N LEU A 84 -19.01 13.67 -6.39
CA LEU A 84 -19.85 12.59 -5.84
C LEU A 84 -19.43 12.18 -4.43
N ILE A 85 -18.12 12.02 -4.18
CA ILE A 85 -17.57 11.70 -2.85
C ILE A 85 -17.98 12.78 -1.84
N ALA A 86 -17.88 14.04 -2.22
CA ALA A 86 -18.19 15.16 -1.33
C ALA A 86 -19.71 15.32 -1.09
N ALA A 87 -20.55 14.99 -2.08
CA ALA A 87 -22.01 15.06 -1.97
C ALA A 87 -22.62 13.97 -1.06
N HIS A 88 -21.93 12.85 -0.85
CA HIS A 88 -22.41 11.76 0.02
C HIS A 88 -22.37 12.10 1.53
N GLN A 89 -21.72 13.20 1.93
CA GLN A 89 -21.65 13.59 3.34
C GLN A 89 -22.92 14.32 3.79
N PRO A 90 -23.49 13.97 4.97
CA PRO A 90 -24.61 14.72 5.52
C PRO A 90 -24.24 16.19 5.76
N ALA A 91 -25.19 17.09 5.51
CA ALA A 91 -25.00 18.53 5.68
C ALA A 91 -24.44 18.86 7.08
N TYR A 92 -23.46 19.75 7.12
CA TYR A 92 -22.73 20.13 8.33
C TYR A 92 -23.67 20.56 9.47
N GLU A 93 -24.66 21.42 9.18
CA GLU A 93 -25.57 21.98 10.20
C GLU A 93 -26.42 20.89 10.90
N LEU A 94 -26.87 19.87 10.16
CA LEU A 94 -27.62 18.76 10.72
C LEU A 94 -26.75 17.95 11.70
N ARG A 95 -25.50 17.68 11.30
CA ARG A 95 -24.52 16.95 12.13
C ARG A 95 -24.12 17.75 13.37
N HIS A 96 -23.97 19.07 13.23
CA HIS A 96 -23.69 19.98 14.35
C HIS A 96 -24.79 19.92 15.41
N ASN A 97 -26.05 20.11 15.00
CA ASN A 97 -27.20 20.07 15.92
C ASN A 97 -27.36 18.70 16.61
N GLN A 98 -27.09 17.61 15.89
CA GLN A 98 -27.13 16.27 16.46
C GLN A 98 -26.05 16.08 17.55
N MET A 99 -24.84 16.58 17.29
CA MET A 99 -23.72 16.48 18.23
C MET A 99 -23.92 17.35 19.47
N GLU A 100 -24.44 18.56 19.28
CA GLU A 100 -24.82 19.46 20.38
C GLU A 100 -25.88 18.82 21.28
N SER A 101 -26.93 18.23 20.70
CA SER A 101 -27.96 17.50 21.44
C SER A 101 -27.38 16.36 22.28
N ILE A 102 -26.40 15.61 21.74
CA ILE A 102 -25.71 14.56 22.49
C ILE A 102 -24.90 15.14 23.65
N PHE A 103 -24.14 16.21 23.44
CA PHE A 103 -23.38 16.85 24.52
C PHE A 103 -24.28 17.41 25.62
N LEU A 104 -25.36 18.11 25.27
CA LEU A 104 -26.34 18.63 26.22
C LEU A 104 -27.09 17.51 26.95
N SER A 105 -27.26 16.33 26.34
CA SER A 105 -27.84 15.17 27.03
C SER A 105 -26.86 14.45 27.96
N ALA A 106 -25.55 14.64 27.77
CA ALA A 106 -24.51 14.05 28.62
C ALA A 106 -24.16 14.94 29.81
N VAL A 107 -24.38 16.25 29.66
CA VAL A 107 -24.09 17.30 30.64
C VAL A 107 -25.41 17.86 31.15
N ASP A 108 -25.85 17.45 32.34
CA ASP A 108 -27.05 18.03 32.95
C ASP A 108 -26.92 19.56 33.09
N MET A 109 -27.99 20.31 32.81
CA MET A 109 -28.01 21.78 32.79
C MET A 109 -27.63 22.41 34.13
N TYR A 110 -27.73 21.65 35.23
CA TYR A 110 -27.41 22.08 36.59
C TYR A 110 -26.09 21.49 37.13
N GLY A 111 -25.35 20.73 36.31
CA GLY A 111 -24.00 20.25 36.63
C GLY A 111 -23.90 19.20 37.74
N HIS A 112 -25.02 18.60 38.16
CA HIS A 112 -25.05 17.66 39.27
C HIS A 112 -24.85 16.20 38.85
N ASP A 113 -25.27 15.82 37.63
CA ASP A 113 -25.09 14.46 37.08
C ASP A 113 -24.40 14.50 35.70
N PHE A 114 -23.25 13.79 35.58
CA PHE A 114 -22.53 13.57 34.31
C PHE A 114 -22.80 12.15 33.82
N HIS A 115 -23.34 12.01 32.60
CA HIS A 115 -23.69 10.72 32.01
C HIS A 115 -22.73 10.33 30.88
N PRO A 116 -21.56 9.71 31.19
CA PRO A 116 -20.53 9.39 30.21
C PRO A 116 -21.00 8.39 29.15
N GLU A 117 -22.04 7.59 29.42
CA GLU A 117 -22.60 6.62 28.49
C GLU A 117 -23.11 7.27 27.20
N ASN A 118 -23.65 8.49 27.29
CA ASN A 118 -24.16 9.23 26.12
C ASN A 118 -23.03 9.64 25.16
N LEU A 119 -21.82 9.88 25.68
CA LEU A 119 -20.63 10.24 24.89
C LEU A 119 -20.10 9.04 24.09
N GLN A 120 -20.40 7.81 24.51
CA GLN A 120 -19.97 6.59 23.82
C GLN A 120 -20.46 6.56 22.36
N LYS A 121 -21.66 7.11 22.10
CA LYS A 121 -22.22 7.24 20.74
C LYS A 121 -21.30 8.05 19.83
N LEU A 122 -20.68 9.12 20.33
CA LEU A 122 -19.74 9.95 19.57
C LEU A 122 -18.37 9.29 19.43
N ILE A 123 -17.89 8.60 20.48
CA ILE A 123 -16.59 7.92 20.48
C ILE A 123 -16.57 6.78 19.44
N GLN A 124 -17.65 6.00 19.37
CA GLN A 124 -17.79 4.84 18.47
C GLN A 124 -18.42 5.19 17.11
N SER A 125 -18.88 6.44 16.91
CA SER A 125 -19.47 6.87 15.63
C SER A 125 -18.50 6.70 14.46
N GLU A 126 -19.01 6.18 13.36
CA GLU A 126 -18.26 6.07 12.10
C GLU A 126 -18.06 7.40 11.40
N THR A 127 -19.04 8.31 11.48
CA THR A 127 -18.98 9.58 10.77
C THR A 127 -17.76 10.37 11.25
N SER A 128 -17.15 11.12 10.33
CA SER A 128 -16.15 12.11 10.75
C SER A 128 -16.85 13.06 11.71
N ILE A 129 -16.30 13.16 12.93
CA ILE A 129 -16.76 14.13 13.91
C ILE A 129 -15.76 15.26 14.11
N PHE A 130 -14.48 15.09 13.75
CA PHE A 130 -13.44 16.06 14.09
C PHE A 130 -13.63 17.40 13.37
N ASP A 131 -14.31 17.42 12.22
CA ASP A 131 -14.71 18.63 11.49
C ASP A 131 -15.79 19.47 12.19
N ILE A 132 -16.42 18.93 13.24
CA ILE A 132 -17.47 19.62 14.02
C ILE A 132 -17.08 19.69 15.50
N LEU A 133 -16.49 18.62 16.04
CA LEU A 133 -16.16 18.45 17.45
C LEU A 133 -15.36 19.62 18.01
N HIS A 134 -14.46 20.18 17.20
CA HIS A 134 -13.60 21.27 17.63
C HIS A 134 -14.33 22.60 17.85
N ASP A 135 -15.51 22.80 17.25
CA ASP A 135 -16.34 23.98 17.54
C ASP A 135 -16.82 23.97 18.99
N PHE A 136 -17.04 22.78 19.56
CA PHE A 136 -17.47 22.61 20.96
C PHE A 136 -16.35 22.81 21.98
N PHE A 137 -15.09 22.94 21.57
CA PHE A 137 -14.00 23.32 22.48
C PHE A 137 -14.15 24.74 23.02
N TYR A 138 -14.92 25.58 22.32
CA TYR A 138 -15.18 26.98 22.66
C TYR A 138 -16.66 27.22 22.97
N HIS A 139 -17.38 26.19 23.43
CA HIS A 139 -18.80 26.29 23.76
C HIS A 139 -19.02 27.19 25.00
N THR A 140 -20.18 27.84 25.09
CA THR A 140 -20.51 28.74 26.21
C THR A 140 -20.59 28.02 27.55
N ASN A 141 -21.07 26.77 27.54
CA ASN A 141 -21.07 25.87 28.70
C ASN A 141 -19.71 25.17 28.86
N ARG A 142 -19.05 25.42 29.99
CA ARG A 142 -17.73 24.85 30.34
C ARG A 142 -17.73 23.33 30.42
N ALA A 143 -18.80 22.72 30.92
CA ALA A 143 -18.89 21.28 31.03
C ALA A 143 -19.01 20.61 29.63
N VAL A 144 -19.60 21.30 28.65
CA VAL A 144 -19.58 20.86 27.24
C VAL A 144 -18.17 20.92 26.65
N CYS A 145 -17.39 21.97 26.98
CA CYS A 145 -15.99 22.06 26.54
C CYS A 145 -15.15 20.89 27.06
N ASN A 146 -15.28 20.58 28.36
CA ASN A 146 -14.59 19.45 28.99
C ASN A 146 -15.01 18.12 28.35
N ALA A 147 -16.31 17.90 28.15
CA ALA A 147 -16.82 16.70 27.48
C ALA A 147 -16.32 16.58 26.04
N ALA A 148 -16.21 17.69 25.30
CA ALA A 148 -15.71 17.69 23.92
C ALA A 148 -14.22 17.31 23.84
N LEU A 149 -13.38 17.86 24.73
CA LEU A 149 -11.97 17.48 24.86
C LEU A 149 -11.83 16.00 25.25
N GLU A 150 -12.65 15.52 26.17
CA GLU A 150 -12.68 14.10 26.57
C GLU A 150 -13.07 13.18 25.41
N VAL A 151 -14.12 13.52 24.66
CA VAL A 151 -14.53 12.76 23.46
C VAL A 151 -13.39 12.70 22.45
N TYR A 152 -12.66 13.81 22.24
CA TYR A 152 -11.50 13.83 21.35
C TYR A 152 -10.44 12.81 21.79
N VAL A 153 -9.97 12.90 23.05
CA VAL A 153 -8.93 12.03 23.59
C VAL A 153 -9.36 10.56 23.57
N ARG A 154 -10.55 10.24 24.09
CA ARG A 154 -11.06 8.84 24.08
C ARG A 154 -11.20 8.28 22.67
N ARG A 155 -11.59 9.11 21.69
CA ARG A 155 -11.76 8.68 20.30
C ARG A 155 -10.42 8.46 19.58
N VAL A 156 -9.41 9.30 19.85
CA VAL A 156 -8.06 9.17 19.27
C VAL A 156 -7.32 7.98 19.88
N TYR A 157 -7.43 7.80 21.20
CA TYR A 157 -6.74 6.75 21.95
C TYR A 157 -7.59 5.50 22.19
N ILE A 158 -8.64 5.27 21.39
CA ILE A 158 -9.57 4.13 21.55
C ILE A 158 -8.89 2.75 21.52
N SER A 159 -7.75 2.63 20.82
CA SER A 159 -6.99 1.37 20.78
C SER A 159 -6.05 1.16 21.96
N TYR A 160 -5.89 2.16 22.82
CA TYR A 160 -4.99 2.16 23.98
C TYR A 160 -5.80 2.00 25.25
N ASP A 161 -5.13 1.50 26.29
CA ASP A 161 -5.75 1.39 27.61
C ASP A 161 -5.53 2.70 28.37
N LEU A 162 -6.56 3.55 28.43
CA LEU A 162 -6.55 4.82 29.16
C LEU A 162 -6.67 4.53 30.66
N THR A 163 -5.58 4.74 31.39
CA THR A 163 -5.51 4.49 32.84
C THR A 163 -5.98 5.69 33.66
N CYS A 164 -5.81 6.90 33.15
CA CYS A 164 -6.18 8.14 33.80
C CYS A 164 -6.68 9.16 32.78
N LEU A 165 -7.71 9.92 33.16
CA LEU A 165 -8.24 11.05 32.41
C LEU A 165 -8.78 12.07 33.42
N GLN A 166 -8.22 13.27 33.43
CA GLN A 166 -8.52 14.32 34.41
C GLN A 166 -8.75 15.66 33.71
N HIS A 167 -9.81 16.36 34.10
CA HIS A 167 -10.08 17.73 33.69
C HIS A 167 -9.35 18.69 34.64
N LEU A 168 -8.49 19.53 34.07
CA LEU A 168 -7.68 20.54 34.74
C LEU A 168 -7.92 21.89 34.07
N GLU A 169 -7.40 22.96 34.66
CA GLU A 169 -7.49 24.31 34.09
C GLU A 169 -6.12 25.00 34.19
N LEU A 170 -5.69 25.62 33.09
CA LEU A 170 -4.50 26.48 33.07
C LEU A 170 -4.88 27.85 33.57
N SER A 171 -4.21 28.30 34.64
CA SER A 171 -4.46 29.57 35.33
C SER A 171 -5.94 29.84 35.67
N GLY A 172 -6.77 28.79 35.77
CA GLY A 172 -8.21 28.87 36.01
C GLY A 172 -9.07 29.36 34.83
N GLU A 173 -8.48 29.54 33.64
CA GLU A 173 -9.18 30.11 32.47
C GLU A 173 -9.35 29.11 31.33
N ILE A 174 -8.31 28.34 31.00
CA ILE A 174 -8.29 27.48 29.81
C ILE A 174 -8.49 26.02 30.22
N PRO A 175 -9.48 25.30 29.68
CA PRO A 175 -9.70 23.90 30.04
C PRO A 175 -8.61 23.04 29.40
N LEU A 176 -8.05 22.15 30.22
CA LEU A 176 -7.01 21.21 29.84
C LEU A 176 -7.43 19.81 30.26
N ILE A 177 -7.16 18.82 29.43
CA ILE A 177 -7.35 17.42 29.77
C ILE A 177 -5.98 16.75 29.88
N HIS A 178 -5.68 16.19 31.05
CA HIS A 178 -4.53 15.34 31.27
C HIS A 178 -4.95 13.87 31.16
N PHE A 179 -4.17 13.06 30.47
CA PHE A 179 -4.48 11.65 30.27
C PHE A 179 -3.23 10.78 30.28
N GLN A 180 -3.38 9.57 30.80
CA GLN A 180 -2.34 8.55 30.80
C GLN A 180 -2.86 7.29 30.15
N PHE A 181 -2.01 6.60 29.41
CA PHE A 181 -2.38 5.38 28.72
C PHE A 181 -1.22 4.38 28.60
N LEU A 182 -1.58 3.12 28.42
CA LEU A 182 -0.65 2.04 28.12
C LEU A 182 -0.69 1.69 26.64
N LEU A 183 0.49 1.42 26.07
CA LEU A 183 0.58 0.89 24.71
C LEU A 183 -0.12 -0.47 24.62
N PRO A 184 -0.77 -0.80 23.49
CA PRO A 184 -1.37 -2.12 23.29
C PRO A 184 -0.34 -3.24 23.37
N SER A 185 -0.73 -4.44 23.79
CA SER A 185 0.16 -5.62 23.82
C SER A 185 0.76 -5.96 22.45
N SER A 186 0.05 -5.63 21.38
CA SER A 186 0.49 -5.73 19.99
C SER A 186 1.49 -4.65 19.55
N HIS A 187 1.72 -3.62 20.36
CA HIS A 187 2.60 -2.52 19.98
C HIS A 187 4.07 -2.94 20.04
N PRO A 188 4.90 -2.65 19.01
CA PRO A 188 6.31 -3.06 18.98
C PRO A 188 7.10 -2.66 20.23
N ASN A 189 6.91 -1.43 20.73
CA ASN A 189 7.59 -0.95 21.94
C ASN A 189 7.13 -1.65 23.24
N ARG A 190 5.95 -2.28 23.26
CA ARG A 190 5.49 -3.10 24.40
C ARG A 190 5.95 -4.55 24.26
N GLN A 191 6.03 -5.08 23.03
CA GLN A 191 6.52 -6.44 22.79
C GLN A 191 7.99 -6.61 23.19
N LYS A 192 8.84 -5.61 22.94
CA LYS A 192 10.24 -5.58 23.44
C LYS A 192 10.36 -5.71 24.97
N SER A 193 9.29 -5.40 25.72
CA SER A 193 9.24 -5.52 27.18
C SER A 193 8.72 -6.88 27.65
N SER A 194 8.10 -7.69 26.77
CA SER A 194 7.45 -8.96 27.12
C SER A 194 8.39 -10.16 27.08
N ASP A 195 9.54 -10.07 26.42
CA ASP A 195 10.59 -11.09 26.46
C ASP A 195 11.20 -11.25 27.86
N ALA A 196 10.90 -10.33 28.79
CA ALA A 196 11.63 -10.12 30.05
C ALA A 196 10.90 -10.55 31.35
N SER A 197 9.75 -11.22 31.31
CA SER A 197 9.00 -11.52 32.56
C SER A 197 9.27 -12.91 33.18
N LYS A 198 10.44 -13.52 32.94
CA LYS A 198 10.93 -14.67 33.70
C LYS A 198 12.43 -14.56 33.94
N GLU A 199 12.78 -14.36 35.22
CA GLU A 199 14.12 -14.40 35.84
C GLU A 199 14.84 -13.04 36.03
N ASN A 200 14.74 -12.56 37.28
CA ASN A 200 15.67 -11.74 38.06
C ASN A 200 16.56 -10.70 37.34
N GLY A 201 16.24 -9.43 37.58
CA GLY A 201 17.20 -8.33 37.45
C GLY A 201 17.12 -7.56 36.13
N VAL A 202 17.19 -6.23 36.24
CA VAL A 202 17.23 -5.28 35.11
C VAL A 202 18.37 -5.67 34.16
N THR A 203 18.04 -5.98 32.91
CA THR A 203 18.97 -6.51 31.89
C THR A 203 18.68 -5.91 30.47
N PRO A 204 19.60 -6.02 29.50
CA PRO A 204 19.89 -5.01 28.46
C PRO A 204 18.91 -4.82 27.29
N GLU A 205 17.68 -5.36 27.33
CA GLU A 205 16.74 -5.34 26.20
C GLU A 205 15.72 -4.18 26.24
N LEU A 206 15.54 -3.56 27.42
CA LEU A 206 14.83 -2.28 27.58
C LEU A 206 15.69 -1.08 27.17
N ILE A 207 16.96 -1.34 26.83
CA ILE A 207 18.01 -0.39 26.54
C ILE A 207 18.26 -0.41 25.03
N SER A 208 18.02 0.71 24.34
CA SER A 208 18.56 0.91 22.99
C SER A 208 19.71 1.90 23.04
N THR A 209 20.79 1.60 22.33
CA THR A 209 21.92 2.52 22.22
C THR A 209 21.70 3.40 21.00
N ASP A 210 21.55 4.72 21.21
CA ASP A 210 21.55 5.67 20.10
C ASP A 210 22.90 5.60 19.35
N PRO A 211 23.00 5.91 18.03
CA PRO A 211 24.26 6.09 17.31
C PRO A 211 25.33 6.96 18.01
N SER A 212 24.95 7.77 19.01
CA SER A 212 25.85 8.55 19.86
C SER A 212 26.44 7.77 21.07
N GLY A 213 25.96 6.56 21.38
CA GLY A 213 26.42 5.72 22.49
C GLY A 213 25.54 5.73 23.75
N THR A 214 24.49 6.54 23.80
CA THR A 214 23.61 6.71 24.98
C THR A 214 22.61 5.57 25.15
N THR A 215 22.41 5.11 26.39
CA THR A 215 21.49 4.02 26.76
C THR A 215 20.08 4.55 27.02
N ILE A 216 19.10 4.16 26.19
CA ILE A 216 17.71 4.63 26.27
C ILE A 216 16.79 3.57 26.88
N VAL A 217 16.15 3.87 28.02
CA VAL A 217 15.18 2.99 28.68
C VAL A 217 13.76 3.22 28.15
N HIS A 218 13.15 2.18 27.56
CA HIS A 218 11.79 2.24 27.01
C HIS A 218 10.70 1.99 28.07
N SER A 219 9.78 2.95 28.24
CA SER A 219 8.52 2.75 28.98
C SER A 219 7.39 2.31 28.04
N PHE A 220 6.37 1.62 28.53
CA PHE A 220 5.12 1.35 27.80
C PHE A 220 3.93 2.21 28.28
N GLN A 221 4.12 3.02 29.33
CA GLN A 221 3.18 4.03 29.79
C GLN A 221 3.52 5.38 29.17
N ARG A 222 2.52 6.13 28.76
CA ARG A 222 2.66 7.49 28.22
C ARG A 222 1.70 8.40 28.97
N THR A 223 2.10 9.65 29.11
CA THR A 223 1.24 10.72 29.61
C THR A 223 1.15 11.82 28.57
N GLY A 224 0.01 12.50 28.51
CA GLY A 224 -0.17 13.63 27.64
C GLY A 224 -1.23 14.59 28.14
N CYS A 225 -1.27 15.74 27.52
CA CYS A 225 -2.32 16.71 27.74
C CYS A 225 -2.83 17.30 26.43
N MET A 226 -4.08 17.75 26.47
CA MET A 226 -4.71 18.49 25.38
C MET A 226 -5.38 19.75 25.89
N ALA A 227 -5.19 20.86 25.18
CA ALA A 227 -5.85 22.14 25.46
C ALA A 227 -6.17 22.86 24.15
N ALA A 228 -7.19 23.72 24.18
CA ALA A 228 -7.64 24.50 23.04
C ALA A 228 -7.51 26.00 23.31
N PHE A 229 -6.86 26.73 22.39
CA PHE A 229 -6.51 28.14 22.49
C PHE A 229 -7.19 28.96 21.39
N GLU A 230 -7.56 30.20 21.69
CA GLU A 230 -8.18 31.11 20.71
C GLU A 230 -7.18 31.65 19.69
N SER A 231 -5.89 31.66 20.01
CA SER A 231 -4.83 32.09 19.10
C SER A 231 -3.50 31.44 19.45
N PHE A 232 -2.58 31.43 18.48
CA PHE A 232 -1.23 30.90 18.70
C PHE A 232 -0.45 31.70 19.76
N ALA A 233 -0.63 33.01 19.81
CA ALA A 233 -0.02 33.87 20.83
C ALA A 233 -0.51 33.56 22.25
N GLN A 234 -1.80 33.18 22.40
CA GLN A 234 -2.32 32.74 23.69
C GLN A 234 -1.64 31.46 24.14
N PHE A 235 -1.45 30.49 23.24
CA PHE A 235 -0.70 29.27 23.54
C PHE A 235 0.73 29.57 24.00
N GLU A 236 1.46 30.48 23.32
CA GLU A 236 2.82 30.84 23.71
C GLU A 236 2.91 31.39 25.14
N ASN A 237 1.88 32.09 25.63
CA ASN A 237 1.85 32.62 27.00
C ASN A 237 1.64 31.53 28.07
N TYR A 238 1.00 30.41 27.71
CA TYR A 238 0.67 29.32 28.64
C TYR A 238 1.54 28.07 28.42
N ALA A 239 2.48 28.11 27.47
CA ALA A 239 3.30 26.96 27.11
C ALA A 239 4.15 26.46 28.30
N ASP A 240 4.76 27.38 29.05
CA ASP A 240 5.59 27.04 30.21
C ASP A 240 4.76 26.36 31.32
N GLU A 241 3.55 26.86 31.60
CA GLU A 241 2.63 26.28 32.59
C GLU A 241 2.23 24.84 32.22
N ILE A 242 1.98 24.57 30.93
CA ILE A 242 1.67 23.21 30.45
C ILE A 242 2.85 22.26 30.66
N LEU A 243 4.07 22.74 30.37
CA LEU A 243 5.29 21.95 30.51
C LEU A 243 5.58 21.64 31.99
N ASP A 244 5.39 22.61 32.88
CA ASP A 244 5.53 22.44 34.33
C ASP A 244 4.52 21.41 34.86
N LEU A 245 3.25 21.53 34.46
CA LEU A 245 2.19 20.61 34.86
C LEU A 245 2.51 19.16 34.47
N LEU A 246 3.02 18.93 33.25
CA LEU A 246 3.42 17.58 32.81
C LEU A 246 4.58 17.01 33.62
N GLU A 247 5.55 17.85 34.03
CA GLU A 247 6.66 17.40 34.88
C GLU A 247 6.21 17.05 36.30
N ASP A 248 5.27 17.81 36.85
CA ASP A 248 4.66 17.53 38.16
C ASP A 248 3.92 16.18 38.17
N PHE A 249 3.22 15.83 37.09
CA PHE A 249 2.55 14.53 36.94
C PHE A 249 3.49 13.38 36.57
N ALA A 250 4.70 13.68 36.09
CA ALA A 250 5.74 12.69 35.79
C ALA A 250 6.59 12.34 37.02
N SER A 251 6.72 13.29 37.95
CA SER A 251 7.36 13.11 39.24
C SER A 251 6.49 12.20 40.12
N PRO A 252 6.98 11.05 40.63
CA PRO A 252 6.25 10.30 41.64
C PRO A 252 6.29 11.12 42.95
N ASN A 253 5.42 12.11 43.08
CA ASN A 253 5.27 12.86 44.31
C ASN A 253 4.70 11.92 45.37
N THR A 254 5.62 11.42 46.21
CA THR A 254 5.37 10.89 47.55
C THR A 254 4.27 11.69 48.23
N VAL A 255 3.05 11.13 48.27
CA VAL A 255 2.00 11.65 49.14
C VAL A 255 2.47 11.41 50.58
N SER A 256 2.73 12.48 51.32
CA SER A 256 3.12 12.38 52.73
C SER A 256 2.05 11.61 53.52
N PRO A 257 2.41 10.59 54.33
CA PRO A 257 1.45 9.80 55.11
C PRO A 257 0.62 10.66 56.09
N LYS A 258 1.08 11.88 56.43
CA LYS A 258 0.30 12.83 57.25
C LYS A 258 -0.93 13.42 56.54
N ILE A 259 -0.99 13.39 55.22
CA ILE A 259 -2.16 13.87 54.43
C ILE A 259 -3.22 12.75 54.33
N LEU A 260 -2.78 11.49 54.26
CA LEU A 260 -3.65 10.31 54.33
C LEU A 260 -4.34 10.19 55.69
N GLU A 261 -3.63 10.42 56.80
CA GLU A 261 -4.25 10.42 58.14
C GLU A 261 -5.22 11.59 58.35
N ALA A 262 -4.98 12.75 57.71
CA ALA A 262 -5.88 13.91 57.81
C ALA A 262 -7.18 13.73 56.99
N MET A 263 -7.18 12.89 55.95
CA MET A 263 -8.37 12.57 55.15
C MET A 263 -9.25 11.47 55.77
N GLU A 264 -8.73 10.66 56.68
CA GLU A 264 -9.51 9.64 57.39
C GLU A 264 -10.31 10.19 58.58
N SER A 265 -9.94 11.37 59.11
CA SER A 265 -10.64 12.02 60.22
C SER A 265 -11.35 13.32 59.81
N GLY A 266 -12.49 13.18 59.12
CA GLY A 266 -13.60 14.14 59.17
C GLY A 266 -13.86 15.00 57.92
N SER A 267 -14.93 14.67 57.19
CA SER A 267 -16.09 15.54 56.91
C SER A 267 -16.89 15.04 55.70
N GLU A 268 -18.22 15.06 55.80
CA GLU A 268 -19.18 14.64 54.79
C GLU A 268 -19.26 15.65 53.64
N SER A 269 -18.67 15.32 52.48
CA SER A 269 -19.11 15.85 51.18
C SER A 269 -18.57 14.94 50.07
N ARG A 270 -19.43 14.03 49.59
CA ARG A 270 -19.13 13.11 48.48
C ARG A 270 -19.94 13.53 47.25
N LEU A 271 -19.35 14.35 46.39
CA LEU A 271 -19.78 14.57 45.01
C LEU A 271 -18.54 14.98 44.18
N SER A 272 -17.69 14.01 43.87
CA SER A 272 -16.62 14.11 42.87
C SER A 272 -16.31 12.70 42.40
N THR A 273 -16.69 12.39 41.16
CA THR A 273 -16.46 11.10 40.52
C THR A 273 -15.07 11.04 39.90
N SER A 274 -14.06 10.72 40.72
CA SER A 274 -12.81 10.10 40.27
C SER A 274 -11.99 9.62 41.47
N ILE A 275 -12.25 8.39 41.93
CA ILE A 275 -11.30 7.67 42.78
C ILE A 275 -11.12 6.28 42.19
N ASN A 276 -10.01 6.09 41.47
CA ASN A 276 -9.39 4.78 41.30
C ASN A 276 -7.95 4.92 41.81
N VAL A 277 -7.69 4.23 42.92
CA VAL A 277 -6.38 4.10 43.56
C VAL A 277 -5.45 3.34 42.62
N SER A 278 -4.35 3.98 42.21
CA SER A 278 -3.31 3.34 41.42
C SER A 278 -2.48 2.41 42.30
N LEU A 279 -2.42 1.12 41.94
CA LEU A 279 -1.47 0.16 42.50
C LEU A 279 -0.10 0.42 41.88
N SER A 280 0.82 1.00 42.65
CA SER A 280 2.22 1.19 42.26
C SER A 280 2.95 -0.16 42.19
N ALA A 281 3.59 -0.43 41.05
CA ALA A 281 4.62 -1.45 40.96
C ALA A 281 5.87 -0.97 41.74
N THR A 282 6.31 -1.84 42.66
CA THR A 282 7.52 -1.79 43.50
C THR A 282 8.66 -0.85 43.05
N ASP A 283 8.99 0.07 43.95
CA ASP A 283 10.20 0.91 43.97
C ASP A 283 11.50 0.12 43.79
N VAL A 284 12.36 0.58 42.87
CA VAL A 284 13.80 0.30 42.90
C VAL A 284 14.53 1.57 43.31
N ARG A 285 14.90 1.66 44.59
CA ARG A 285 15.91 2.62 45.04
C ARG A 285 17.26 2.25 44.39
N SER A 286 17.84 3.15 43.61
CA SER A 286 19.27 3.10 43.29
C SER A 286 19.93 4.43 43.70
N ALA A 287 21.05 4.28 44.41
CA ALA A 287 21.94 5.38 44.79
C ALA A 287 22.81 5.80 43.57
N PRO A 288 23.45 6.98 43.60
CA PRO A 288 23.98 7.62 42.41
C PRO A 288 25.39 7.14 42.09
N SER A 289 25.51 6.31 41.06
CA SER A 289 26.72 6.17 40.23
C SER A 289 26.38 5.28 39.04
N ASP A 290 26.26 5.85 37.85
CA ASP A 290 26.84 5.36 36.59
C ASP A 290 26.23 6.07 35.37
N GLU A 291 27.06 6.20 34.35
CA GLU A 291 27.01 7.08 33.19
C GLU A 291 25.78 6.87 32.25
N ASP A 292 25.22 7.97 31.74
CA ASP A 292 24.35 8.09 30.54
C ASP A 292 23.17 7.11 30.36
N ILE A 293 22.34 6.92 31.39
CA ILE A 293 21.00 6.28 31.27
C ILE A 293 19.94 7.36 31.05
N GLN A 294 19.38 7.45 29.84
CA GLN A 294 18.33 8.41 29.48
C GLN A 294 16.98 7.68 29.32
N LEU A 295 15.93 8.15 30.00
CA LEU A 295 14.57 7.61 29.81
C LEU A 295 14.02 8.05 28.44
N GLU A 296 13.34 7.13 27.75
CA GLU A 296 12.67 7.48 26.49
C GLU A 296 11.62 8.57 26.76
N PRO A 297 11.55 9.64 25.96
CA PRO A 297 10.55 10.70 26.13
C PRO A 297 9.13 10.13 26.08
N ILE A 298 8.35 10.39 27.13
CA ILE A 298 7.01 9.82 27.35
C ILE A 298 5.87 10.84 27.21
N HIS A 299 6.17 12.15 27.27
CA HIS A 299 5.15 13.21 27.29
C HIS A 299 4.60 13.53 25.89
N ILE A 300 3.29 13.71 25.78
CA ILE A 300 2.62 14.00 24.51
C ILE A 300 1.80 15.29 24.66
N LEU A 301 2.07 16.27 23.79
CA LEU A 301 1.33 17.52 23.74
C LEU A 301 0.37 17.52 22.55
N CYS A 302 -0.89 17.87 22.80
CA CYS A 302 -1.92 18.06 21.77
C CYS A 302 -2.49 19.48 21.91
N ILE A 303 -2.11 20.38 21.03
CA ILE A 303 -2.43 21.81 21.14
C ILE A 303 -3.39 22.19 20.02
N ALA A 304 -4.62 22.54 20.38
CA ALA A 304 -5.60 23.02 19.41
C ALA A 304 -5.60 24.56 19.37
N VAL A 305 -5.52 25.14 18.18
CA VAL A 305 -5.44 26.59 17.99
C VAL A 305 -6.46 26.99 16.94
N LYS A 306 -7.29 27.99 17.26
CA LYS A 306 -8.25 28.54 16.31
C LYS A 306 -7.52 29.24 15.16
N ASP A 307 -7.92 28.92 13.93
CA ASP A 307 -7.43 29.51 12.69
C ASP A 307 -8.60 30.20 11.98
N ASN A 308 -8.34 31.39 11.43
CA ASN A 308 -9.32 32.15 10.67
C ASN A 308 -9.49 31.62 9.23
N GLY A 309 -8.67 30.65 8.83
CA GLY A 309 -8.82 29.90 7.58
C GLY A 309 -8.09 30.48 6.37
N ASP A 310 -7.38 31.60 6.54
CA ASP A 310 -6.65 32.29 5.47
C ASP A 310 -5.24 31.73 5.22
N MET A 311 -4.76 30.84 6.09
CA MET A 311 -3.38 30.35 6.05
C MET A 311 -3.24 29.00 5.32
N GLU A 312 -2.36 28.99 4.31
CA GLU A 312 -1.92 27.77 3.64
C GLU A 312 -1.13 26.86 4.59
N ASP A 313 -1.18 25.55 4.35
CA ASP A 313 -0.52 24.53 5.17
C ASP A 313 0.99 24.73 5.28
N SER A 314 1.62 25.28 4.24
CA SER A 314 3.05 25.61 4.22
C SER A 314 3.41 26.71 5.21
N LYS A 315 2.55 27.74 5.34
CA LYS A 315 2.74 28.86 6.27
C LYS A 315 2.49 28.41 7.71
N LEU A 316 1.43 27.63 7.94
CA LEU A 316 1.13 27.06 9.26
C LEU A 316 2.26 26.13 9.74
N SER A 317 2.69 25.20 8.88
CA SER A 317 3.82 24.30 9.16
C SER A 317 5.08 25.07 9.56
N LYS A 318 5.41 26.15 8.83
CA LYS A 318 6.56 27.00 9.15
C LYS A 318 6.42 27.70 10.50
N MET A 319 5.29 28.37 10.75
CA MET A 319 5.05 29.08 12.02
C MET A 319 5.15 28.15 13.23
N LEU A 320 4.51 26.99 13.16
CA LEU A 320 4.54 25.97 14.22
C LEU A 320 5.93 25.35 14.37
N GLY A 321 6.62 25.12 13.25
CA GLY A 321 7.99 24.63 13.23
C GLY A 321 9.00 25.61 13.81
N ASP A 322 8.83 26.91 13.59
CA ASP A 322 9.69 27.95 14.15
C ASP A 322 9.59 27.97 15.69
N PHE A 323 8.40 27.77 16.26
CA PHE A 323 8.21 27.59 17.71
C PHE A 323 8.91 26.34 18.23
N CYS A 324 8.70 25.18 17.61
CA CYS A 324 9.36 23.94 17.99
C CYS A 324 10.89 24.02 17.90
N ALA A 325 11.42 24.73 16.89
CA ALA A 325 12.85 24.96 16.73
C ALA A 325 13.41 25.88 17.81
N LYS A 326 12.67 26.94 18.18
CA LYS A 326 13.05 27.88 19.24
C LYS A 326 13.10 27.21 20.62
N HIS A 327 12.12 26.37 20.94
CA HIS A 327 12.00 25.68 22.24
C HIS A 327 12.59 24.26 22.24
N ARG A 328 13.34 23.87 21.20
CA ARG A 328 13.77 22.49 20.98
C ARG A 328 14.51 21.85 22.16
N GLU A 329 15.45 22.58 22.75
CA GLU A 329 16.27 22.04 23.85
C GLU A 329 15.44 21.88 25.13
N GLU A 330 14.53 22.81 25.41
CA GLU A 330 13.59 22.72 26.53
C GLU A 330 12.64 21.54 26.38
N LEU A 331 12.05 21.36 25.19
CA LEU A 331 11.19 20.22 24.89
C LEU A 331 11.91 18.87 25.06
N LYS A 332 13.20 18.80 24.72
CA LYS A 332 14.03 17.61 24.96
C LYS A 332 14.28 17.39 26.46
N GLN A 333 14.61 18.44 27.21
CA GLN A 333 14.84 18.37 28.65
C GLN A 333 13.59 17.89 29.40
N ARG A 334 12.41 18.41 29.04
CA ARG A 334 11.12 18.02 29.63
C ARG A 334 10.57 16.69 29.11
N SER A 335 11.39 15.86 28.45
CA SER A 335 11.00 14.53 27.95
C SER A 335 9.77 14.51 27.03
N ILE A 336 9.56 15.59 26.26
CA ILE A 336 8.49 15.66 25.27
C ILE A 336 8.81 14.70 24.12
N ARG A 337 7.88 13.78 23.85
CA ARG A 337 7.97 12.80 22.76
C ARG A 337 7.54 13.40 21.44
N ARG A 338 6.41 14.12 21.47
CA ARG A 338 5.81 14.77 20.31
C ARG A 338 4.90 15.91 20.73
N ILE A 339 4.75 16.87 19.82
CA ILE A 339 3.75 17.91 19.86
C ILE A 339 2.91 17.79 18.60
N THR A 340 1.59 17.72 18.75
CA THR A 340 0.64 17.79 17.64
C THR A 340 -0.14 19.08 17.75
N PHE A 341 -0.05 19.93 16.72
CA PHE A 341 -0.86 21.13 16.61
C PHE A 341 -2.07 20.86 15.71
N LEU A 342 -3.25 21.29 16.17
CA LEU A 342 -4.49 21.25 15.41
C LEU A 342 -4.86 22.70 15.07
N ALA A 343 -4.74 23.09 13.81
CA ALA A 343 -5.30 24.36 13.34
C ALA A 343 -6.80 24.15 13.05
N LEU A 344 -7.64 24.79 13.86
CA LEU A 344 -9.09 24.62 13.87
C LEU A 344 -9.75 25.66 12.99
N ASN A 345 -10.38 25.24 11.90
CA ASN A 345 -11.10 26.14 10.99
C ASN A 345 -12.57 25.73 10.93
N ARG A 346 -13.45 26.72 11.09
CA ARG A 346 -14.90 26.50 11.16
C ARG A 346 -15.40 25.81 9.90
N ARG A 347 -16.26 24.79 10.06
CA ARG A 347 -16.82 23.97 8.97
C ARG A 347 -15.77 23.18 8.16
N GLN A 348 -14.56 23.01 8.68
CA GLN A 348 -13.51 22.24 8.03
C GLN A 348 -12.88 21.24 8.99
N PHE A 349 -12.30 20.19 8.43
CA PHE A 349 -11.53 19.24 9.23
C PHE A 349 -10.27 19.91 9.80
N PRO A 350 -9.91 19.71 11.08
CA PRO A 350 -8.71 20.29 11.68
C PRO A 350 -7.46 19.95 10.87
N LYS A 351 -6.58 20.94 10.65
CA LYS A 351 -5.28 20.66 10.02
C LYS A 351 -4.29 20.24 11.10
N LEU A 352 -3.79 19.01 11.01
CA LEU A 352 -2.86 18.45 11.99
C LEU A 352 -1.41 18.51 11.52
N PHE A 353 -0.54 18.98 12.40
CA PHE A 353 0.91 19.06 12.21
C PHE A 353 1.61 18.42 13.40
N THR A 354 2.42 17.39 13.17
CA THR A 354 3.09 16.65 14.25
C THR A 354 4.59 16.84 14.19
N PHE A 355 5.18 17.23 15.30
CA PHE A 355 6.62 17.41 15.49
C PHE A 355 7.11 16.39 16.51
N ARG A 356 8.11 15.57 16.15
CA ARG A 356 8.54 14.42 16.98
C ARG A 356 9.99 14.59 17.42
N ASN A 357 10.28 14.19 18.66
CA ASN A 357 11.63 14.26 19.22
C ASN A 357 12.65 13.45 18.39
N CYS A 358 12.26 12.27 17.89
CA CYS A 358 13.15 11.44 17.05
C CYS A 358 13.59 12.11 15.74
N ASN A 359 12.89 13.16 15.30
CA ASN A 359 13.23 13.96 14.13
C ASN A 359 13.71 15.37 14.55
N ASN A 360 14.27 15.52 15.75
CA ASN A 360 14.68 16.82 16.31
C ASN A 360 13.57 17.89 16.34
N PHE A 361 12.31 17.47 16.51
CA PHE A 361 11.13 18.33 16.42
C PHE A 361 10.96 19.04 15.07
N GLU A 362 11.43 18.43 13.99
CA GLU A 362 10.97 18.76 12.64
C GLU A 362 9.60 18.11 12.35
N GLU A 363 8.83 18.71 11.44
CA GLU A 363 7.51 18.21 11.09
C GLU A 363 7.61 16.83 10.43
N ASP A 364 6.91 15.86 10.99
CA ASP A 364 6.70 14.58 10.34
C ASP A 364 5.48 14.62 9.42
N ARG A 365 5.75 14.84 8.13
CA ARG A 365 4.72 14.94 7.09
C ARG A 365 3.92 13.66 6.88
N ILE A 366 4.39 12.49 7.35
CA ILE A 366 3.63 11.24 7.27
C ILE A 366 2.36 11.34 8.13
N TYR A 367 2.45 12.07 9.24
CA TYR A 367 1.32 12.30 10.16
C TYR A 367 0.54 13.58 9.83
N ARG A 368 0.83 14.26 8.73
CA ARG A 368 0.09 15.47 8.36
C ARG A 368 -1.39 15.11 8.14
N HIS A 369 -2.27 15.84 8.82
CA HIS A 369 -3.72 15.57 8.88
C HIS A 369 -4.11 14.19 9.44
N LEU A 370 -3.20 13.47 10.10
CA LEU A 370 -3.46 12.21 10.78
C LEU A 370 -3.12 12.35 12.26
N GLU A 371 -4.09 12.04 13.12
CA GLU A 371 -3.83 11.95 14.56
C GLU A 371 -2.84 10.82 14.89
N PRO A 372 -1.67 11.11 15.48
CA PRO A 372 -0.68 10.08 15.76
C PRO A 372 -1.12 8.98 16.74
N GLY A 373 -2.17 9.20 17.53
CA GLY A 373 -2.81 8.14 18.32
C GLY A 373 -3.44 7.07 17.41
N MET A 374 -4.09 7.47 16.33
CA MET A 374 -4.75 6.57 15.38
C MET A 374 -3.77 5.83 14.46
N ALA A 375 -2.55 6.33 14.28
CA ALA A 375 -1.56 5.73 13.38
C ALA A 375 -1.19 4.27 13.72
N PHE A 376 -1.29 3.87 14.99
CA PHE A 376 -1.11 2.46 15.37
C PHE A 376 -2.14 1.55 14.71
N GLN A 377 -3.40 1.99 14.63
CA GLN A 377 -4.49 1.26 13.98
C GLN A 377 -4.30 1.16 12.47
N LEU A 378 -3.50 2.05 11.87
CA LEU A 378 -3.13 2.02 10.47
C LEU A 378 -1.88 1.19 10.22
N GLU A 379 -1.21 0.65 11.24
CA GLU A 379 -0.02 -0.20 11.11
C GLU A 379 1.10 0.38 10.23
N LEU A 380 1.35 1.69 10.31
CA LEU A 380 2.35 2.37 9.46
C LEU A 380 3.75 1.74 9.55
N ASN A 381 4.07 1.09 10.68
CA ASN A 381 5.32 0.36 10.90
C ASN A 381 5.59 -0.75 9.88
N ARG A 382 4.54 -1.35 9.28
CA ARG A 382 4.71 -2.38 8.25
C ARG A 382 5.21 -1.81 6.92
N MET A 383 5.11 -0.49 6.72
CA MET A 383 5.61 0.19 5.53
C MET A 383 7.02 0.78 5.72
N ARG A 384 7.73 0.44 6.80
CA ARG A 384 9.06 1.01 7.14
C ARG A 384 10.15 0.78 6.10
N THR A 385 9.97 -0.20 5.20
CA THR A 385 10.84 -0.51 4.05
C THR A 385 10.70 0.50 2.91
N TYR A 386 9.73 1.43 3.00
CA TYR A 386 9.48 2.49 2.03
C TYR A 386 9.72 3.87 2.67
N ASP A 387 10.16 4.81 1.85
CA ASP A 387 10.06 6.24 2.11
C ASP A 387 8.67 6.71 1.70
N LEU A 388 7.90 7.19 2.67
CA LEU A 388 6.49 7.51 2.51
C LEU A 388 6.29 9.00 2.23
N GLU A 389 5.42 9.29 1.28
CA GLU A 389 4.90 10.62 0.99
C GLU A 389 3.38 10.59 1.17
N ALA A 390 2.86 11.30 2.17
CA ALA A 390 1.42 11.39 2.40
C ALA A 390 0.77 12.26 1.30
N LEU A 391 -0.27 11.73 0.67
CA LEU A 391 -1.02 12.41 -0.38
C LEU A 391 -2.36 12.93 0.16
N PRO A 392 -2.78 14.15 -0.21
CA PRO A 392 -4.05 14.70 0.23
C PRO A 392 -5.23 13.94 -0.41
N THR A 393 -6.20 13.57 0.41
CA THR A 393 -7.45 12.90 0.02
C THR A 393 -8.64 13.82 0.23
N ALA A 394 -9.69 13.66 -0.59
CA ALA A 394 -10.95 14.37 -0.38
C ALA A 394 -11.71 13.78 0.81
N ASN A 395 -11.74 12.45 0.89
CA ASN A 395 -12.27 11.71 2.02
C ASN A 395 -11.22 11.59 3.14
N ARG A 396 -11.39 12.38 4.21
CA ARG A 396 -10.48 12.41 5.37
C ARG A 396 -10.44 11.12 6.20
N LYS A 397 -11.33 10.14 5.93
CA LYS A 397 -11.22 8.79 6.52
C LYS A 397 -10.13 7.94 5.84
N MET A 398 -9.73 8.31 4.63
CA MET A 398 -8.76 7.60 3.81
C MET A 398 -7.38 8.22 3.94
N TYR A 399 -6.39 7.40 4.31
CA TYR A 399 -4.99 7.80 4.40
C TYR A 399 -4.23 7.18 3.23
N LEU A 400 -3.83 8.01 2.28
CA LEU A 400 -3.14 7.60 1.08
C LEU A 400 -1.66 8.00 1.16
N TYR A 401 -0.78 7.03 0.90
CA TYR A 401 0.66 7.23 0.88
C TYR A 401 1.24 6.74 -0.44
N LEU A 402 2.15 7.51 -1.01
CA LEU A 402 3.06 7.05 -2.04
C LEU A 402 4.34 6.53 -1.37
N GLY A 403 4.56 5.22 -1.44
CA GLY A 403 5.77 4.58 -0.94
C GLY A 403 6.81 4.40 -2.03
N LYS A 404 8.04 4.83 -1.75
CA LYS A 404 9.24 4.62 -2.59
C LYS A 404 10.14 3.62 -1.87
N ALA A 405 10.43 2.47 -2.46
CA ALA A 405 11.24 1.46 -1.77
C ALA A 405 12.61 2.02 -1.40
N LYS A 406 13.06 1.76 -0.17
CA LYS A 406 14.40 2.14 0.28
C LYS A 406 15.43 1.25 -0.42
N VAL A 407 16.33 1.86 -1.16
CA VAL A 407 17.42 1.19 -1.89
C VAL A 407 18.78 1.72 -1.43
N ALA A 408 19.84 0.97 -1.72
CA ALA A 408 21.20 1.41 -1.43
C ALA A 408 21.55 2.71 -2.17
N LYS A 409 22.38 3.57 -1.55
CA LYS A 409 22.78 4.86 -2.14
C LYS A 409 23.40 4.64 -3.53
N GLY A 410 22.87 5.35 -4.53
CA GLY A 410 23.33 5.28 -5.93
C GLY A 410 22.51 4.36 -6.83
N GLN A 411 21.61 3.53 -6.29
CA GLN A 411 20.67 2.73 -7.08
C GLN A 411 19.39 3.51 -7.38
N ALA A 412 18.86 3.34 -8.60
CA ALA A 412 17.58 3.91 -8.97
C ALA A 412 16.45 3.12 -8.29
N VAL A 413 15.52 3.83 -7.64
CA VAL A 413 14.31 3.22 -7.10
C VAL A 413 13.47 2.68 -8.26
N THR A 414 13.13 1.40 -8.22
CA THR A 414 12.27 0.73 -9.21
C THR A 414 10.86 0.47 -8.69
N ASP A 415 10.70 0.31 -7.37
CA ASP A 415 9.45 -0.01 -6.71
C ASP A 415 8.78 1.23 -6.12
N PHE A 416 7.60 1.55 -6.67
CA PHE A 416 6.71 2.60 -6.21
C PHE A 416 5.35 1.97 -5.96
N ARG A 417 4.71 2.29 -4.83
CA ARG A 417 3.40 1.75 -4.50
C ARG A 417 2.51 2.83 -3.91
N PHE A 418 1.23 2.79 -4.23
CA PHE A 418 0.22 3.45 -3.43
C PHE A 418 -0.22 2.53 -2.30
N PHE A 419 -0.14 3.02 -1.08
CA PHE A 419 -0.72 2.40 0.11
C PHE A 419 -1.91 3.24 0.53
N ILE A 420 -3.11 2.68 0.46
CA ILE A 420 -4.30 3.31 1.02
C ILE A 420 -4.73 2.56 2.26
N ARG A 421 -4.99 3.30 3.34
CA ARG A 421 -5.35 2.75 4.64
C ARG A 421 -6.58 3.44 5.19
N SER A 422 -7.48 2.68 5.80
CA SER A 422 -8.71 3.21 6.39
C SER A 422 -9.06 2.50 7.69
N ILE A 423 -9.68 3.25 8.60
CA ILE A 423 -10.23 2.74 9.86
C ILE A 423 -11.74 2.82 9.77
N ILE A 424 -12.39 1.67 9.89
CA ILE A 424 -13.84 1.53 9.86
C ILE A 424 -14.31 1.39 11.30
N ARG A 425 -15.20 2.30 11.73
CA ARG A 425 -15.74 2.36 13.09
C ARG A 425 -17.25 2.18 13.03
N HIS A 426 -17.87 1.64 14.06
CA HIS A 426 -19.31 1.55 14.21
C HIS A 426 -19.59 1.15 15.66
N SER A 427 -20.81 1.37 16.13
CA SER A 427 -21.25 0.77 17.40
C SER A 427 -21.19 -0.76 17.29
N ASP A 428 -20.87 -1.44 18.39
CA ASP A 428 -20.81 -2.90 18.38
C ASP A 428 -22.15 -3.51 17.94
N LEU A 429 -22.07 -4.50 17.05
CA LEU A 429 -23.22 -5.15 16.47
C LEU A 429 -23.62 -6.32 17.36
N ILE A 430 -24.89 -6.35 17.77
CA ILE A 430 -25.38 -7.32 18.76
C ILE A 430 -25.84 -8.63 18.10
N THR A 431 -26.25 -8.58 16.82
CA THR A 431 -26.78 -9.74 16.08
C THR A 431 -25.80 -10.24 15.01
N LYS A 432 -25.91 -11.51 14.64
CA LYS A 432 -25.09 -12.14 13.60
C LYS A 432 -25.44 -11.59 12.22
N GLU A 433 -26.72 -11.38 11.98
CA GLU A 433 -27.27 -10.89 10.71
C GLU A 433 -26.82 -9.46 10.44
N ALA A 434 -26.93 -8.58 11.45
CA ALA A 434 -26.45 -7.21 11.32
C ALA A 434 -24.92 -7.16 11.18
N SER A 435 -24.18 -8.05 11.87
CA SER A 435 -22.71 -8.16 11.72
C SER A 435 -22.29 -8.51 10.30
N PHE A 436 -22.99 -9.45 9.67
CA PHE A 436 -22.69 -9.89 8.30
C PHE A 436 -23.03 -8.81 7.27
N GLU A 437 -24.25 -8.26 7.35
CA GLU A 437 -24.72 -7.21 6.44
C GLU A 437 -23.84 -5.96 6.53
N TYR A 438 -23.47 -5.56 7.75
CA TYR A 438 -22.54 -4.47 7.99
C TYR A 438 -21.17 -4.71 7.34
N LEU A 439 -20.55 -5.88 7.58
CA LEU A 439 -19.24 -6.19 7.01
C LEU A 439 -19.26 -6.10 5.49
N GLN A 440 -20.33 -6.61 4.87
CA GLN A 440 -20.49 -6.60 3.43
C GLN A 440 -20.70 -5.18 2.89
N ASN A 441 -21.72 -4.47 3.39
CA ASN A 441 -22.10 -3.16 2.88
C ASN A 441 -21.02 -2.10 3.17
N GLU A 442 -20.50 -2.08 4.40
CA GLU A 442 -19.46 -1.12 4.78
C GLU A 442 -18.10 -1.48 4.19
N GLY A 443 -17.76 -2.77 4.13
CA GLY A 443 -16.56 -3.20 3.44
C GLY A 443 -16.58 -2.81 1.97
N GLU A 444 -17.71 -3.02 1.30
CA GLU A 444 -17.90 -2.64 -0.11
C GLU A 444 -17.85 -1.13 -0.31
N ARG A 445 -18.56 -0.35 0.52
CA ARG A 445 -18.54 1.12 0.47
C ARG A 445 -17.13 1.67 0.65
N VAL A 446 -16.41 1.23 1.67
CA VAL A 446 -15.05 1.72 1.97
C VAL A 446 -14.05 1.24 0.90
N LEU A 447 -14.22 0.05 0.35
CA LEU A 447 -13.42 -0.42 -0.78
C LEU A 447 -13.61 0.48 -2.01
N LEU A 448 -14.86 0.82 -2.34
CA LEU A 448 -15.18 1.72 -3.46
C LEU A 448 -14.59 3.12 -3.24
N GLU A 449 -14.75 3.68 -2.04
CA GLU A 449 -14.14 4.97 -1.68
C GLU A 449 -12.61 4.92 -1.76
N ALA A 450 -11.98 3.81 -1.35
CA ALA A 450 -10.54 3.63 -1.46
C ALA A 450 -10.09 3.57 -2.93
N MET A 451 -10.84 2.87 -3.78
CA MET A 451 -10.59 2.81 -5.22
C MET A 451 -10.78 4.18 -5.88
N ASP A 452 -11.74 4.97 -5.40
CA ASP A 452 -11.98 6.33 -5.89
C ASP A 452 -10.81 7.26 -5.57
N GLU A 453 -10.31 7.24 -4.33
CA GLU A 453 -9.14 8.03 -3.92
C GLU A 453 -7.86 7.55 -4.64
N LEU A 454 -7.72 6.24 -4.89
CA LEU A 454 -6.63 5.71 -5.71
C LEU A 454 -6.70 6.23 -7.15
N GLU A 455 -7.89 6.31 -7.75
CA GLU A 455 -8.05 6.91 -9.08
C GLU A 455 -7.59 8.38 -9.12
N VAL A 456 -7.88 9.15 -8.06
CA VAL A 456 -7.35 10.51 -7.86
C VAL A 456 -5.83 10.49 -7.76
N ALA A 457 -5.26 9.54 -7.02
CA ALA A 457 -3.82 9.37 -6.86
C ALA A 457 -3.08 9.17 -8.20
N PHE A 458 -3.74 8.58 -9.20
CA PHE A 458 -3.13 8.38 -10.53
C PHE A 458 -2.85 9.67 -11.30
N SER A 459 -3.31 10.82 -10.81
CA SER A 459 -2.90 12.15 -11.31
C SER A 459 -1.47 12.53 -10.90
N HIS A 460 -0.89 11.87 -9.88
CA HIS A 460 0.45 12.15 -9.41
C HIS A 460 1.51 11.82 -10.49
N PRO A 461 2.58 12.63 -10.69
CA PRO A 461 3.58 12.41 -11.74
C PRO A 461 4.23 11.02 -11.71
N GLN A 462 4.41 10.46 -10.51
CA GLN A 462 5.03 9.14 -10.31
C GLN A 462 4.04 7.97 -10.36
N ALA A 463 2.74 8.22 -10.50
CA ALA A 463 1.72 7.18 -10.53
C ALA A 463 1.91 6.17 -11.65
N ARG A 464 2.47 6.57 -12.80
CA ARG A 464 2.73 5.65 -13.92
C ARG A 464 3.74 4.55 -13.57
N ARG A 465 4.60 4.82 -12.58
CA ARG A 465 5.63 3.90 -12.09
C ARG A 465 5.12 2.99 -10.99
N THR A 466 3.92 3.23 -10.46
CA THR A 466 3.41 2.43 -9.34
C THR A 466 3.01 1.04 -9.80
N ASP A 467 3.24 0.06 -8.94
CA ASP A 467 2.87 -1.34 -9.12
C ASP A 467 2.56 -1.93 -7.73
N CYS A 468 1.88 -3.08 -7.67
CA CYS A 468 1.57 -3.75 -6.39
C CYS A 468 0.91 -2.83 -5.35
N ASN A 469 -0.02 -1.96 -5.79
CA ASN A 469 -0.74 -1.07 -4.88
C ASN A 469 -1.48 -1.89 -3.81
N HIS A 470 -1.59 -1.32 -2.61
CA HIS A 470 -2.02 -2.01 -1.41
C HIS A 470 -3.18 -1.30 -0.73
N ILE A 471 -4.22 -2.05 -0.38
CA ILE A 471 -5.37 -1.57 0.40
C ILE A 471 -5.35 -2.23 1.78
N PHE A 472 -5.40 -1.41 2.84
CA PHE A 472 -5.54 -1.89 4.21
C PHE A 472 -6.79 -1.32 4.87
N LEU A 473 -7.71 -2.20 5.29
CA LEU A 473 -8.94 -1.83 5.98
C LEU A 473 -8.94 -2.42 7.40
N ASN A 474 -9.07 -1.56 8.41
CA ASN A 474 -9.13 -1.99 9.81
C ASN A 474 -10.54 -1.78 10.36
N PHE A 475 -11.29 -2.87 10.51
CA PHE A 475 -12.58 -2.89 11.20
C PHE A 475 -12.35 -2.94 12.71
N VAL A 476 -12.65 -1.82 13.36
CA VAL A 476 -12.53 -1.69 14.82
C VAL A 476 -13.66 -2.40 15.58
N PRO A 477 -14.94 -2.37 15.14
CA PRO A 477 -16.04 -3.01 15.86
C PRO A 477 -15.85 -4.51 16.01
N THR A 478 -16.40 -5.07 17.07
CA THR A 478 -16.44 -6.54 17.22
C THR A 478 -17.63 -7.10 16.44
N VAL A 479 -17.35 -7.97 15.46
CA VAL A 479 -18.38 -8.62 14.64
C VAL A 479 -18.67 -10.04 15.14
N ILE A 480 -19.94 -10.44 15.14
CA ILE A 480 -20.35 -11.79 15.56
C ILE A 480 -20.50 -12.67 14.31
N MET A 481 -19.46 -13.46 13.99
CA MET A 481 -19.41 -14.17 12.71
C MET A 481 -18.49 -15.39 12.74
N ASP A 482 -18.74 -16.33 11.81
CA ASP A 482 -17.86 -17.46 11.52
C ASP A 482 -16.77 -17.04 10.52
N PRO A 483 -15.48 -17.30 10.80
CA PRO A 483 -14.36 -17.16 9.87
C PRO A 483 -14.64 -17.56 8.42
N ALA A 484 -15.29 -18.71 8.19
CA ALA A 484 -15.50 -19.22 6.83
C ALA A 484 -16.42 -18.31 5.98
N LYS A 485 -17.40 -17.66 6.62
CA LYS A 485 -18.31 -16.72 5.94
C LYS A 485 -17.62 -15.42 5.55
N ILE A 486 -16.51 -15.07 6.22
CA ILE A 486 -15.73 -13.85 5.92
C ILE A 486 -15.06 -14.01 4.56
N GLU A 487 -14.43 -15.17 4.36
CA GLU A 487 -13.77 -15.52 3.12
C GLU A 487 -14.75 -15.53 1.94
N GLU A 488 -15.92 -16.16 2.09
CA GLU A 488 -16.96 -16.21 1.05
C GLU A 488 -17.45 -14.81 0.64
N SER A 489 -17.79 -13.97 1.62
CA SER A 489 -18.30 -12.62 1.40
C SER A 489 -17.28 -11.74 0.67
N VAL A 490 -16.02 -11.75 1.14
CA VAL A 490 -14.96 -10.95 0.52
C VAL A 490 -14.58 -11.48 -0.87
N THR A 491 -14.61 -12.79 -1.09
CA THR A 491 -14.34 -13.39 -2.41
C THR A 491 -15.33 -12.87 -3.45
N SER A 492 -16.63 -12.88 -3.14
CA SER A 492 -17.68 -12.37 -4.02
C SER A 492 -17.47 -10.89 -4.37
N MET A 493 -17.12 -10.07 -3.37
CA MET A 493 -16.84 -8.65 -3.54
C MET A 493 -15.62 -8.39 -4.44
N VAL A 494 -14.51 -9.10 -4.22
CA VAL A 494 -13.28 -8.90 -4.99
C VAL A 494 -13.46 -9.36 -6.43
N MET A 495 -14.17 -10.46 -6.67
CA MET A 495 -14.48 -10.93 -8.04
C MET A 495 -15.36 -9.93 -8.79
N ARG A 496 -16.32 -9.29 -8.12
CA ARG A 496 -17.16 -8.23 -8.70
C ARG A 496 -16.35 -7.01 -9.15
N TYR A 497 -15.36 -6.60 -8.35
CA TYR A 497 -14.55 -5.40 -8.60
C TYR A 497 -13.16 -5.66 -9.22
N GLY A 498 -12.85 -6.91 -9.52
CA GLY A 498 -11.56 -7.37 -10.04
C GLY A 498 -11.02 -6.55 -11.22
N PRO A 499 -11.80 -6.27 -12.28
CA PRO A 499 -11.33 -5.47 -13.41
C PRO A 499 -10.87 -4.06 -13.03
N ARG A 500 -11.54 -3.45 -12.04
CA ARG A 500 -11.21 -2.09 -11.58
C ARG A 500 -10.01 -2.09 -10.64
N LEU A 501 -9.91 -3.08 -9.75
CA LEU A 501 -8.72 -3.31 -8.91
C LEU A 501 -7.46 -3.56 -9.75
N TRP A 502 -7.59 -4.37 -10.81
CA TRP A 502 -6.52 -4.64 -11.77
C TRP A 502 -6.05 -3.38 -12.50
N LYS A 503 -6.99 -2.55 -12.97
CA LYS A 503 -6.68 -1.25 -13.60
C LYS A 503 -5.91 -0.33 -12.64
N LEU A 504 -6.26 -0.37 -11.36
CA LEU A 504 -5.58 0.38 -10.30
C LEU A 504 -4.30 -0.30 -9.80
N ARG A 505 -3.87 -1.42 -10.42
CA ARG A 505 -2.70 -2.20 -10.03
C ARG A 505 -2.71 -2.60 -8.56
N VAL A 506 -3.90 -2.83 -8.00
CA VAL A 506 -4.08 -3.31 -6.63
C VAL A 506 -3.89 -4.82 -6.65
N LEU A 507 -2.70 -5.28 -6.24
CA LEU A 507 -2.36 -6.70 -6.20
C LEU A 507 -2.47 -7.29 -4.80
N GLN A 508 -2.49 -6.44 -3.76
CA GLN A 508 -2.60 -6.90 -2.38
C GLN A 508 -3.65 -6.11 -1.61
N ALA A 509 -4.43 -6.80 -0.80
CA ALA A 509 -5.35 -6.18 0.14
C ALA A 509 -5.34 -6.91 1.47
N GLU A 510 -5.52 -6.18 2.56
CA GLU A 510 -5.54 -6.72 3.91
C GLU A 510 -6.72 -6.16 4.69
N LEU A 511 -7.52 -7.05 5.28
CA LEU A 511 -8.60 -6.69 6.18
C LEU A 511 -8.24 -7.19 7.58
N ARG A 512 -8.28 -6.30 8.57
CA ARG A 512 -8.10 -6.64 9.97
C ARG A 512 -9.42 -6.41 10.69
N MET A 513 -9.88 -7.39 11.47
CA MET A 513 -11.14 -7.28 12.22
C MET A 513 -11.11 -8.08 13.52
N THR A 514 -11.92 -7.64 14.48
CA THR A 514 -12.15 -8.36 15.74
C THR A 514 -13.43 -9.18 15.61
N ILE A 515 -13.34 -10.50 15.76
CA ILE A 515 -14.50 -11.39 15.63
C ILE A 515 -14.82 -12.08 16.96
N ARG A 516 -16.08 -12.47 17.13
CA ARG A 516 -16.49 -13.42 18.17
C ARG A 516 -17.50 -14.45 17.62
N PRO A 517 -17.40 -15.74 17.99
CA PRO A 517 -18.34 -16.77 17.49
C PRO A 517 -19.78 -16.60 17.98
N SER A 518 -19.94 -16.07 19.20
CA SER A 518 -21.23 -15.84 19.86
C SER A 518 -21.15 -14.61 20.78
N PRO A 519 -22.29 -14.00 21.17
CA PRO A 519 -22.32 -12.78 21.99
C PRO A 519 -21.53 -12.86 23.30
N ASN A 520 -21.41 -14.06 23.88
CA ASN A 520 -20.71 -14.28 25.15
C ASN A 520 -19.34 -14.96 24.98
N ALA A 521 -18.93 -15.30 23.76
CA ALA A 521 -17.64 -15.93 23.50
C ALA A 521 -16.49 -14.91 23.57
N LYS A 522 -15.28 -15.41 23.85
CA LYS A 522 -14.05 -14.61 23.80
C LYS A 522 -13.83 -14.06 22.39
N THR A 523 -13.40 -12.81 22.30
CA THR A 523 -13.03 -12.17 21.04
C THR A 523 -11.67 -12.65 20.54
N SER A 524 -11.47 -12.61 19.23
CA SER A 524 -10.21 -12.90 18.58
C SER A 524 -10.00 -11.97 17.40
N ASN A 525 -8.77 -11.47 17.22
CA ASN A 525 -8.43 -10.70 16.03
C ASN A 525 -8.10 -11.64 14.89
N VAL A 526 -8.64 -11.32 13.72
CA VAL A 526 -8.45 -12.08 12.49
C VAL A 526 -8.02 -11.12 11.39
N ARG A 527 -7.14 -11.60 10.52
CA ARG A 527 -6.59 -10.89 9.38
C ARG A 527 -6.82 -11.70 8.11
N LEU A 528 -7.49 -11.09 7.15
CA LEU A 528 -7.66 -11.65 5.81
C LEU A 528 -6.66 -10.97 4.88
N CYS A 529 -5.75 -11.74 4.31
CA CYS A 529 -4.78 -11.25 3.33
C CYS A 529 -5.16 -11.79 1.95
N LEU A 530 -5.26 -10.89 0.99
CA LEU A 530 -5.53 -11.17 -0.40
C LEU A 530 -4.31 -10.79 -1.23
N ALA A 531 -3.88 -11.68 -2.11
CA ALA A 531 -2.79 -11.44 -3.04
C ALA A 531 -3.17 -11.97 -4.43
N ASN A 532 -2.98 -11.14 -5.47
CA ASN A 532 -3.20 -11.50 -6.86
C ASN A 532 -1.97 -11.13 -7.69
N ASP A 533 -0.84 -11.79 -7.41
CA ASP A 533 0.45 -11.41 -8.00
C ASP A 533 0.50 -11.66 -9.53
N SER A 534 -0.14 -12.73 -10.00
CA SER A 534 -0.17 -13.11 -11.44
C SER A 534 -1.28 -12.41 -12.22
N GLY A 535 -2.32 -11.91 -11.55
CA GLY A 535 -3.51 -11.32 -12.16
C GLY A 535 -4.64 -12.29 -12.46
N TYR A 536 -4.36 -13.59 -12.43
CA TYR A 536 -5.32 -14.65 -12.77
C TYR A 536 -5.77 -15.44 -11.55
N TYR A 537 -5.00 -15.40 -10.46
CA TYR A 537 -5.27 -16.15 -9.24
C TYR A 537 -5.30 -15.23 -8.03
N LEU A 538 -6.44 -15.24 -7.34
CA LEU A 538 -6.59 -14.56 -6.07
C LEU A 538 -6.29 -15.55 -4.95
N ASP A 539 -5.12 -15.42 -4.33
CA ASP A 539 -4.80 -16.13 -3.10
C ASP A 539 -5.45 -15.42 -1.91
N ILE A 540 -6.29 -16.14 -1.19
CA ILE A 540 -6.97 -15.64 0.00
C ILE A 540 -6.51 -16.48 1.18
N ASN A 541 -5.89 -15.82 2.16
CA ASN A 541 -5.39 -16.47 3.36
C ASN A 541 -5.95 -15.76 4.59
N LEU A 542 -6.66 -16.52 5.42
CA LEU A 542 -7.19 -16.06 6.69
C LEU A 542 -6.23 -16.44 7.82
N TYR A 543 -5.88 -15.48 8.67
CA TYR A 543 -4.99 -15.65 9.80
C TYR A 543 -5.63 -15.20 11.09
N LYS A 544 -5.34 -15.89 12.19
CA LYS A 544 -5.66 -15.49 13.55
C LYS A 544 -4.43 -14.86 14.20
N GLU A 545 -4.59 -13.73 14.87
CA GLU A 545 -3.52 -13.15 15.67
C GLU A 545 -3.44 -13.88 17.02
N VAL A 546 -2.33 -14.59 17.26
CA VAL A 546 -2.10 -15.39 18.47
C VAL A 546 -0.83 -14.93 19.16
N THR A 547 -0.93 -14.64 20.45
CA THR A 547 0.22 -14.33 21.29
C THR A 547 0.98 -15.61 21.60
N ASP A 548 2.24 -15.68 21.22
CA ASP A 548 3.14 -16.76 21.62
C ASP A 548 3.37 -16.68 23.14
N PRO A 549 3.02 -17.72 23.92
CA PRO A 549 3.15 -17.69 25.38
C PRO A 549 4.60 -17.65 25.88
N LYS A 550 5.59 -17.98 25.03
CA LYS A 550 7.01 -17.94 25.41
C LYS A 550 7.63 -16.57 25.15
N THR A 551 7.35 -15.98 24.00
CA THR A 551 7.98 -14.72 23.54
C THR A 551 7.08 -13.49 23.75
N GLY A 552 5.78 -13.68 24.00
CA GLY A 552 4.80 -12.58 24.05
C GLY A 552 4.56 -11.89 22.70
N VAL A 553 5.26 -12.30 21.64
CA VAL A 553 5.11 -11.78 20.28
C VAL A 553 3.80 -12.31 19.69
N ILE A 554 3.03 -11.42 19.10
CA ILE A 554 1.80 -11.79 18.39
C ILE A 554 2.17 -12.22 16.98
N ARG A 555 1.84 -13.47 16.66
CA ARG A 555 2.10 -14.12 15.37
C ARG A 555 0.80 -14.38 14.61
N LEU A 556 0.93 -14.51 13.30
CA LEU A 556 -0.16 -14.88 12.42
C LEU A 556 -0.23 -16.41 12.32
N GLU A 557 -1.33 -17.01 12.76
CA GLU A 557 -1.59 -18.43 12.61
C GLU A 557 -2.66 -18.65 11.54
N SER A 558 -2.36 -19.43 10.51
CA SER A 558 -3.30 -19.69 9.41
C SER A 558 -4.54 -20.40 9.92
N PHE A 559 -5.70 -19.98 9.41
CA PHE A 559 -6.97 -20.61 9.73
C PHE A 559 -7.21 -21.79 8.79
N GLY A 560 -7.45 -22.99 9.35
CA GLY A 560 -7.70 -24.21 8.57
C GLY A 560 -6.44 -24.98 8.16
N PRO A 561 -6.56 -25.99 7.27
CA PRO A 561 -5.46 -26.88 6.92
C PRO A 561 -4.44 -26.27 5.96
N LYS A 562 -4.83 -25.22 5.20
CA LYS A 562 -3.93 -24.52 4.27
C LYS A 562 -3.05 -23.54 5.05
N GLN A 563 -1.74 -23.74 5.00
CA GLN A 563 -0.79 -22.78 5.55
C GLN A 563 -0.50 -21.69 4.53
N GLY A 564 -1.04 -20.48 4.76
CA GLY A 564 -0.70 -19.29 3.99
C GLY A 564 0.74 -18.80 4.21
N THR A 565 1.21 -17.93 3.32
CA THR A 565 2.59 -17.41 3.26
C THR A 565 3.08 -16.69 4.53
N MET A 566 2.17 -16.10 5.30
CA MET A 566 2.49 -15.35 6.52
C MET A 566 2.37 -16.21 7.79
N HIS A 567 2.18 -17.53 7.67
CA HIS A 567 2.07 -18.43 8.82
C HIS A 567 3.30 -18.35 9.73
N GLY A 568 3.09 -18.17 11.03
CA GLY A 568 4.13 -18.09 12.05
C GLY A 568 4.88 -16.75 12.09
N MET A 569 4.62 -15.83 11.16
CA MET A 569 5.28 -14.52 11.11
C MET A 569 4.70 -13.55 12.15
N PRO A 570 5.51 -12.64 12.72
CA PRO A 570 5.01 -11.57 13.58
C PRO A 570 4.04 -10.63 12.84
N VAL A 571 3.02 -10.11 13.54
CA VAL A 571 2.08 -9.11 12.96
C VAL A 571 2.77 -7.81 12.52
N SER A 572 3.93 -7.50 13.09
CA SER A 572 4.76 -6.33 12.78
C SER A 572 5.70 -6.53 11.57
N THR A 573 5.61 -7.67 10.88
CA THR A 573 6.43 -7.97 9.70
C THR A 573 6.21 -6.92 8.61
N PRO A 574 7.29 -6.26 8.14
CA PRO A 574 7.19 -5.22 7.13
C PRO A 574 6.88 -5.80 5.74
N TYR A 575 6.26 -5.01 4.88
CA TYR A 575 6.05 -5.41 3.49
C TYR A 575 7.38 -5.50 2.76
N LEU A 576 7.53 -6.59 2.01
CA LEU A 576 8.68 -6.80 1.17
C LEU A 576 8.64 -5.84 -0.02
N THR A 577 9.81 -5.32 -0.38
CA THR A 577 10.01 -4.57 -1.62
C THR A 577 9.89 -5.50 -2.82
N LYS A 578 9.66 -4.92 -3.99
CA LYS A 578 9.48 -5.64 -5.25
C LYS A 578 10.69 -6.52 -5.51
N ASP A 579 10.43 -7.81 -5.70
CA ASP A 579 11.45 -8.77 -6.08
C ASP A 579 11.70 -8.76 -7.59
N TYR A 580 12.73 -9.48 -8.01
CA TYR A 580 13.12 -9.60 -9.41
C TYR A 580 11.98 -10.18 -10.27
N LEU A 581 11.24 -11.15 -9.74
CA LEU A 581 10.10 -11.78 -10.42
C LEU A 581 8.97 -10.80 -10.68
N GLN A 582 8.59 -10.00 -9.69
CA GLN A 582 7.53 -9.02 -9.86
C GLN A 582 7.93 -7.91 -10.84
N GLN A 583 9.23 -7.58 -10.94
CA GLN A 583 9.72 -6.69 -12.00
C GLN A 583 9.49 -7.27 -13.39
N LYS A 584 9.75 -8.58 -13.57
CA LYS A 584 9.50 -9.30 -14.82
C LYS A 584 8.01 -9.40 -15.14
N ARG A 585 7.17 -9.68 -14.14
CA ARG A 585 5.70 -9.62 -14.27
C ARG A 585 5.21 -8.28 -14.76
N PHE A 586 5.66 -7.20 -14.13
CA PHE A 586 5.29 -5.85 -14.54
C PHE A 586 5.70 -5.55 -15.99
N GLN A 587 6.89 -5.98 -16.43
CA GLN A 587 7.33 -5.83 -17.81
C GLN A 587 6.40 -6.58 -18.78
N ALA A 588 6.07 -7.84 -18.51
CA ALA A 588 5.15 -8.63 -19.33
C ALA A 588 3.75 -8.00 -19.37
N GLN A 589 3.20 -7.62 -18.22
CA GLN A 589 1.87 -7.00 -18.10
C GLN A 589 1.80 -5.64 -18.80
N SER A 590 2.87 -4.85 -18.77
CA SER A 590 2.95 -3.57 -19.49
C SER A 590 2.88 -3.75 -21.01
N GLN A 591 3.27 -4.93 -21.51
CA GLN A 591 3.14 -5.34 -22.91
C GLN A 591 1.82 -6.07 -23.20
N GLY A 592 0.96 -6.24 -22.18
CA GLY A 592 -0.37 -6.86 -22.32
C GLY A 592 -0.37 -8.38 -22.32
N THR A 593 0.66 -9.04 -21.76
CA THR A 593 0.74 -10.50 -21.66
C THR A 593 1.09 -10.97 -20.23
N SER A 594 0.85 -12.25 -19.95
CA SER A 594 1.27 -12.91 -18.71
C SER A 594 2.77 -13.12 -18.68
N TYR A 595 3.36 -13.13 -17.48
CA TYR A 595 4.74 -13.57 -17.34
C TYR A 595 4.85 -15.08 -17.55
N VAL A 596 5.92 -15.51 -18.22
CA VAL A 596 6.07 -16.88 -18.72
C VAL A 596 6.01 -17.93 -17.62
N TYR A 597 6.58 -17.63 -16.44
CA TYR A 597 6.58 -18.55 -15.30
C TYR A 597 5.26 -18.62 -14.54
N ASP A 598 4.31 -17.74 -14.82
CA ASP A 598 2.95 -17.83 -14.26
C ASP A 598 2.07 -18.78 -15.10
N LEU A 599 2.50 -19.19 -16.31
CA LEU A 599 1.73 -20.07 -17.20
C LEU A 599 1.46 -21.46 -16.59
N PRO A 600 2.43 -22.20 -16.02
CA PRO A 600 2.15 -23.50 -15.42
C PRO A 600 1.07 -23.43 -14.33
N ASP A 601 1.05 -22.37 -13.53
CA ASP A 601 0.02 -22.20 -12.51
C ASP A 601 -1.36 -21.92 -13.09
N MET A 602 -1.47 -21.30 -14.28
CA MET A 602 -2.74 -21.20 -15.01
C MET A 602 -3.25 -22.60 -15.41
N PHE A 603 -2.37 -23.50 -15.86
CA PHE A 603 -2.74 -24.89 -16.15
C PHE A 603 -3.24 -25.60 -14.89
N ARG A 604 -2.49 -25.50 -13.78
CA ARG A 604 -2.88 -26.07 -12.48
C ARG A 604 -4.30 -25.66 -12.10
N GLN A 605 -4.58 -24.34 -12.13
CA GLN A 605 -5.87 -23.78 -11.75
C GLN A 605 -7.02 -24.26 -12.63
N MET A 606 -6.80 -24.30 -13.95
CA MET A 606 -7.81 -24.80 -14.88
C MET A 606 -8.08 -26.29 -14.66
N THR A 607 -7.06 -27.09 -14.34
CA THR A 607 -7.25 -28.50 -13.96
C THR A 607 -8.03 -28.64 -12.65
N GLU A 608 -7.77 -27.80 -11.65
CA GLU A 608 -8.56 -27.81 -10.41
C GLU A 608 -10.03 -27.44 -10.64
N LYS A 609 -10.27 -26.44 -11.49
CA LYS A 609 -11.62 -26.03 -11.88
C LYS A 609 -12.36 -27.16 -12.60
N LEU A 610 -11.70 -27.86 -13.53
CA LEU A 610 -12.28 -29.01 -14.21
C LEU A 610 -12.67 -30.13 -13.24
N TRP A 611 -11.83 -30.43 -12.25
CA TRP A 611 -12.18 -31.39 -11.20
C TRP A 611 -13.40 -30.95 -10.39
N LYS A 612 -13.48 -29.66 -10.03
CA LYS A 612 -14.59 -29.11 -9.27
C LYS A 612 -15.90 -29.24 -10.06
N GLU A 613 -15.92 -28.82 -11.32
CA GLU A 613 -17.08 -28.93 -12.21
C GLU A 613 -17.49 -30.40 -12.41
N PHE A 614 -16.51 -31.29 -12.62
CA PHE A 614 -16.75 -32.73 -12.81
C PHE A 614 -17.41 -33.40 -11.61
N ILE A 615 -17.02 -33.02 -10.38
CA ILE A 615 -17.60 -33.51 -9.12
C ILE A 615 -19.00 -32.93 -8.91
N GLU A 616 -19.19 -31.63 -9.16
CA GLU A 616 -20.47 -30.94 -9.02
C GLU A 616 -21.55 -31.51 -9.96
N GLU A 617 -21.18 -31.91 -11.17
CA GLU A 617 -22.06 -32.58 -12.13
C GLU A 617 -22.47 -34.00 -11.70
N ARG A 618 -21.69 -34.65 -10.82
CA ARG A 618 -21.85 -36.06 -10.42
C ARG A 618 -21.90 -36.23 -8.90
N PRO A 619 -22.90 -35.64 -8.21
CA PRO A 619 -22.96 -35.65 -6.74
C PRO A 619 -23.17 -37.04 -6.13
N ASN A 620 -23.63 -38.01 -6.92
CA ASN A 620 -23.93 -39.37 -6.47
C ASN A 620 -22.76 -40.37 -6.67
N GLU A 621 -21.66 -39.93 -7.27
CA GLU A 621 -20.47 -40.74 -7.47
C GLU A 621 -19.42 -40.38 -6.41
N ALA A 622 -18.80 -41.38 -5.79
CA ALA A 622 -17.72 -41.19 -4.82
C ALA A 622 -16.39 -40.87 -5.52
N ILE A 623 -16.33 -39.71 -6.19
CA ILE A 623 -15.16 -39.25 -6.94
C ILE A 623 -14.14 -38.66 -5.96
N VAL A 624 -12.90 -39.16 -6.01
CA VAL A 624 -11.79 -38.65 -5.21
C VAL A 624 -10.85 -37.83 -6.09
N LYS A 625 -10.80 -36.52 -5.84
CA LYS A 625 -9.82 -35.62 -6.48
C LYS A 625 -8.40 -36.00 -6.03
N PRO A 626 -7.41 -36.10 -6.94
CA PRO A 626 -6.00 -36.25 -6.58
C PRO A 626 -5.49 -35.11 -5.68
N ILE A 627 -4.62 -35.42 -4.72
CA ILE A 627 -4.03 -34.42 -3.80
C ILE A 627 -3.27 -33.34 -4.58
N ALA A 628 -2.48 -33.76 -5.58
CA ALA A 628 -1.84 -32.88 -6.55
C ALA A 628 -2.48 -33.09 -7.93
N VAL A 629 -3.01 -32.02 -8.52
CA VAL A 629 -3.60 -32.07 -9.87
C VAL A 629 -2.58 -31.90 -11.00
N MET A 630 -1.37 -31.46 -10.67
CA MET A 630 -0.30 -31.21 -11.63
C MET A 630 1.07 -31.39 -10.99
N ASP A 631 1.99 -32.03 -11.72
CA ASP A 631 3.43 -31.91 -11.53
C ASP A 631 4.04 -31.13 -12.71
N CYS A 632 5.13 -30.40 -12.44
CA CYS A 632 5.76 -29.52 -13.40
C CYS A 632 7.28 -29.55 -13.21
N VAL A 633 8.00 -29.83 -14.30
CA VAL A 633 9.47 -29.81 -14.32
C VAL A 633 9.94 -29.01 -15.53
N GLU A 634 10.87 -28.07 -15.30
CA GLU A 634 11.43 -27.25 -16.36
C GLU A 634 12.46 -28.06 -17.16
N LEU A 635 12.48 -27.83 -18.47
CA LEU A 635 13.44 -28.42 -19.41
C LEU A 635 14.49 -27.37 -19.76
N VAL A 636 15.72 -27.60 -19.33
CA VAL A 636 16.82 -26.63 -19.44
C VAL A 636 17.87 -27.16 -20.41
N LEU A 637 18.44 -26.27 -21.23
CA LEU A 637 19.56 -26.60 -22.10
C LEU A 637 20.82 -26.84 -21.27
N GLU A 638 21.43 -28.00 -21.48
CA GLU A 638 22.76 -28.33 -20.98
C GLU A 638 23.67 -28.72 -22.15
N THR A 639 24.93 -28.30 -22.06
CA THR A 639 25.98 -28.67 -23.00
C THR A 639 26.86 -29.71 -22.31
N GLY A 640 26.87 -30.93 -22.85
CA GLY A 640 27.71 -32.01 -22.33
C GLY A 640 29.18 -31.82 -22.66
N GLU A 641 30.03 -32.72 -22.15
CA GLU A 641 31.50 -32.69 -22.34
C GLU A 641 31.92 -32.80 -23.82
N ASP A 642 31.07 -33.37 -24.68
CA ASP A 642 31.29 -33.57 -26.12
C ASP A 642 30.71 -32.43 -27.00
N ASP A 643 30.42 -31.25 -26.44
CA ASP A 643 29.71 -30.13 -27.09
C ASP A 643 28.28 -30.46 -27.60
N GLN A 644 27.72 -31.62 -27.22
CA GLN A 644 26.33 -31.96 -27.53
C GLN A 644 25.37 -31.20 -26.63
N VAL A 645 24.38 -30.55 -27.24
CA VAL A 645 23.34 -29.80 -26.54
C VAL A 645 22.10 -30.68 -26.38
N SER A 646 21.61 -30.80 -25.14
CA SER A 646 20.40 -31.59 -24.82
C SER A 646 19.52 -30.87 -23.79
N LEU A 647 18.28 -31.35 -23.62
CA LEU A 647 17.37 -30.85 -22.58
C LEU A 647 17.38 -31.78 -21.38
N ILE A 648 17.57 -31.21 -20.19
CA ILE A 648 17.50 -31.91 -18.92
C ILE A 648 16.34 -31.40 -18.07
N GLU A 649 15.74 -32.30 -17.29
CA GLU A 649 14.72 -31.98 -16.30
C GLU A 649 15.39 -31.34 -15.06
N GLN A 650 15.07 -30.06 -14.79
CA GLN A 650 15.65 -29.32 -13.67
C GLN A 650 14.58 -28.61 -12.83
N LYS A 651 14.72 -28.68 -11.50
CA LYS A 651 13.93 -27.90 -10.55
C LYS A 651 14.74 -26.69 -10.08
N ARG A 652 14.58 -25.57 -10.76
CA ARG A 652 15.22 -24.28 -10.43
C ARG A 652 14.19 -23.22 -10.04
N LEU A 653 14.62 -22.07 -9.53
CA LEU A 653 13.69 -21.01 -9.15
C LEU A 653 13.14 -20.32 -10.41
N PRO A 654 11.87 -19.87 -10.39
CA PRO A 654 11.30 -19.09 -11.49
C PRO A 654 12.16 -17.87 -11.83
N GLY A 655 12.25 -17.53 -13.12
CA GLY A 655 12.99 -16.36 -13.61
C GLY A 655 14.51 -16.51 -13.70
N GLU A 656 15.06 -17.69 -13.41
CA GLU A 656 16.48 -18.01 -13.59
C GLU A 656 16.82 -18.45 -15.03
N ASN A 657 15.93 -18.21 -16.00
CA ASN A 657 16.20 -18.52 -17.41
C ASN A 657 17.34 -17.65 -17.97
N ASN A 658 18.29 -18.31 -18.60
CA ASN A 658 19.42 -17.73 -19.33
C ASN A 658 19.16 -17.66 -20.85
N VAL A 659 18.00 -18.12 -21.29
CA VAL A 659 17.55 -18.16 -22.69
C VAL A 659 16.13 -17.56 -22.75
N GLY A 660 15.80 -16.84 -23.83
CA GLY A 660 14.49 -16.21 -24.04
C GLY A 660 13.35 -17.17 -24.39
N MET A 661 13.57 -18.47 -24.21
CA MET A 661 12.62 -19.56 -24.45
C MET A 661 12.65 -20.51 -23.26
N VAL A 662 11.48 -20.85 -22.73
CA VAL A 662 11.33 -21.76 -21.59
C VAL A 662 10.42 -22.91 -22.00
N ALA A 663 10.74 -24.10 -21.54
CA ALA A 663 9.94 -25.29 -21.77
C ALA A 663 9.72 -26.07 -20.47
N TRP A 664 8.57 -26.71 -20.34
CA TRP A 664 8.21 -27.56 -19.21
C TRP A 664 7.62 -28.87 -19.70
N LYS A 665 7.90 -29.93 -18.96
CA LYS A 665 7.09 -31.14 -18.97
C LYS A 665 6.06 -31.03 -17.85
N LEU A 666 4.78 -31.04 -18.23
CA LEU A 666 3.66 -31.01 -17.29
C LEU A 666 3.01 -32.38 -17.26
N THR A 667 2.74 -32.88 -16.06
CA THR A 667 1.90 -34.07 -15.84
C THR A 667 0.61 -33.59 -15.19
N LEU A 668 -0.50 -33.61 -15.94
CA LEU A 668 -1.81 -33.15 -15.50
C LEU A 668 -2.67 -34.34 -15.11
N ASN A 669 -3.16 -34.39 -13.87
CA ASN A 669 -4.13 -35.38 -13.44
C ASN A 669 -5.52 -34.79 -13.73
N THR A 670 -6.15 -35.18 -14.84
CA THR A 670 -7.47 -34.68 -15.25
C THR A 670 -8.57 -35.69 -14.93
N PRO A 671 -9.86 -35.31 -14.89
CA PRO A 671 -10.94 -36.26 -14.65
C PRO A 671 -10.96 -37.44 -15.64
N GLU A 672 -10.56 -37.22 -16.90
CA GLU A 672 -10.48 -38.26 -17.93
C GLU A 672 -9.25 -39.16 -17.77
N TYR A 673 -8.16 -38.62 -17.21
CA TYR A 673 -6.91 -39.32 -16.94
C TYR A 673 -6.44 -39.07 -15.49
N PRO A 674 -7.08 -39.71 -14.49
CA PRO A 674 -6.77 -39.45 -13.08
C PRO A 674 -5.35 -39.85 -12.66
N GLU A 675 -4.75 -40.82 -13.37
CA GLU A 675 -3.36 -41.27 -13.16
C GLU A 675 -2.32 -40.28 -13.73
N GLY A 676 -2.76 -39.30 -14.51
CA GLY A 676 -1.92 -38.29 -15.14
C GLY A 676 -1.83 -38.42 -16.66
N ARG A 677 -1.72 -37.28 -17.32
CA ARG A 677 -1.38 -37.16 -18.74
C ARG A 677 -0.27 -36.15 -18.93
N ASP A 678 0.73 -36.51 -19.71
CA ASP A 678 1.88 -35.66 -19.97
C ASP A 678 1.65 -34.73 -21.17
N LEU A 679 2.24 -33.55 -21.12
CA LEU A 679 2.38 -32.63 -22.26
C LEU A 679 3.66 -31.80 -22.13
N ILE A 680 4.14 -31.28 -23.26
CA ILE A 680 5.23 -30.31 -23.30
C ILE A 680 4.66 -28.91 -23.54
N LEU A 681 4.93 -27.99 -22.62
CA LEU A 681 4.61 -26.57 -22.74
C LEU A 681 5.87 -25.81 -23.14
N ILE A 682 5.81 -25.02 -24.20
CA ILE A 682 6.92 -24.17 -24.68
C ILE A 682 6.41 -22.72 -24.71
N ALA A 683 7.21 -21.76 -24.25
CA ALA A 683 6.81 -20.36 -24.26
C ALA A 683 8.00 -19.40 -24.37
N ASN A 684 7.81 -18.31 -25.11
CA ASN A 684 8.78 -17.22 -25.15
C ASN A 684 8.75 -16.42 -23.84
N ASP A 685 9.92 -15.98 -23.38
CA ASP A 685 10.01 -14.94 -22.36
C ASP A 685 10.11 -13.55 -23.03
N ILE A 686 8.98 -12.87 -23.15
CA ILE A 686 8.91 -11.50 -23.71
C ILE A 686 9.79 -10.49 -22.94
N THR A 687 10.12 -10.77 -21.69
CA THR A 687 10.95 -9.90 -20.85
C THR A 687 12.45 -10.09 -21.10
N PHE A 688 12.81 -11.09 -21.90
CA PHE A 688 14.17 -11.40 -22.31
C PHE A 688 14.35 -11.03 -23.78
N LEU A 689 15.09 -9.95 -24.06
CA LEU A 689 15.33 -9.45 -25.41
C LEU A 689 14.05 -9.42 -26.27
N ILE A 690 12.97 -8.85 -25.72
CA ILE A 690 11.63 -8.73 -26.35
C ILE A 690 11.07 -10.04 -26.91
N GLY A 691 11.44 -11.18 -26.31
CA GLY A 691 11.04 -12.52 -26.74
C GLY A 691 11.55 -12.90 -28.13
N SER A 692 12.65 -12.30 -28.59
CA SER A 692 13.22 -12.58 -29.92
C SER A 692 13.85 -13.97 -30.00
N PHE A 693 13.70 -14.62 -31.17
CA PHE A 693 14.28 -15.92 -31.47
C PHE A 693 15.75 -15.77 -31.89
N GLY A 694 16.66 -16.15 -30.98
CA GLY A 694 18.06 -16.40 -31.30
C GLY A 694 18.36 -17.90 -31.38
N PRO A 695 19.63 -18.28 -31.65
CA PRO A 695 19.99 -19.67 -31.89
C PRO A 695 19.70 -20.57 -30.69
N LYS A 696 19.98 -20.09 -29.48
CA LYS A 696 19.70 -20.84 -28.24
C LYS A 696 18.21 -21.03 -28.03
N GLU A 697 17.40 -19.99 -28.27
CA GLU A 697 15.94 -20.05 -28.15
C GLU A 697 15.34 -21.07 -29.13
N ASP A 698 15.82 -21.05 -30.38
CA ASP A 698 15.40 -22.01 -31.40
C ASP A 698 15.79 -23.45 -31.05
N ILE A 699 16.97 -23.67 -30.46
CA ILE A 699 17.40 -25.00 -30.01
C ILE A 699 16.50 -25.52 -28.87
N VAL A 700 16.14 -24.69 -27.87
CA VAL A 700 15.17 -25.09 -26.83
C VAL A 700 13.87 -25.56 -27.49
N PHE A 701 13.34 -24.73 -28.39
CA PHE A 701 12.06 -25.00 -29.05
C PHE A 701 12.11 -26.30 -29.88
N HIS A 702 13.19 -26.50 -30.63
CA HIS A 702 13.40 -27.69 -31.45
C HIS A 702 13.46 -28.96 -30.59
N LEU A 703 14.35 -29.00 -29.60
CA LEU A 703 14.55 -30.17 -28.75
C LEU A 703 13.30 -30.50 -27.92
N ALA A 704 12.58 -29.48 -27.44
CA ALA A 704 11.33 -29.69 -26.71
C ALA A 704 10.21 -30.22 -27.63
N SER A 705 10.15 -29.74 -28.88
CA SER A 705 9.21 -30.25 -29.89
C SER A 705 9.53 -31.70 -30.28
N GLU A 706 10.81 -32.02 -30.50
CA GLU A 706 11.26 -33.38 -30.81
C GLU A 706 10.97 -34.33 -29.64
N LEU A 707 11.20 -33.90 -28.40
CA LEU A 707 10.87 -34.68 -27.21
C LEU A 707 9.37 -35.00 -27.14
N ALA A 708 8.50 -34.00 -27.38
CA ALA A 708 7.06 -34.18 -27.42
C ALA A 708 6.65 -35.20 -28.48
N ARG A 709 7.22 -35.09 -29.70
CA ARG A 709 6.97 -36.01 -30.82
C ARG A 709 7.46 -37.43 -30.51
N LYS A 710 8.65 -37.58 -29.93
CA LYS A 710 9.24 -38.87 -29.53
C LYS A 710 8.39 -39.57 -28.46
N LEU A 711 7.89 -38.82 -27.48
CA LEU A 711 7.00 -39.32 -26.43
C LEU A 711 5.54 -39.47 -26.91
N LYS A 712 5.19 -38.94 -28.08
CA LYS A 712 3.83 -38.89 -28.64
C LYS A 712 2.83 -38.20 -27.71
N ILE A 713 3.29 -37.14 -27.03
CA ILE A 713 2.48 -36.32 -26.14
C ILE A 713 2.19 -34.95 -26.76
N PRO A 714 1.10 -34.26 -26.37
CA PRO A 714 0.78 -32.95 -26.90
C PRO A 714 1.90 -31.93 -26.66
N ARG A 715 2.14 -31.10 -27.67
CA ARG A 715 3.01 -29.91 -27.58
C ARG A 715 2.15 -28.65 -27.63
N ILE A 716 2.19 -27.84 -26.58
CA ILE A 716 1.51 -26.55 -26.51
C ILE A 716 2.55 -25.43 -26.58
N TYR A 717 2.35 -24.46 -27.46
CA TYR A 717 3.24 -23.32 -27.60
C TYR A 717 2.50 -22.00 -27.31
N PHE A 718 3.04 -21.21 -26.38
CA PHE A 718 2.55 -19.88 -26.04
C PHE A 718 3.41 -18.81 -26.72
N ALA A 719 2.84 -18.12 -27.71
CA ALA A 719 3.55 -17.18 -28.56
C ALA A 719 3.46 -15.74 -28.04
N ALA A 720 4.57 -15.22 -27.52
CA ALA A 720 4.74 -13.82 -27.14
C ALA A 720 6.15 -13.36 -27.54
N ASN A 721 6.33 -12.98 -28.80
CA ASN A 721 7.64 -12.74 -29.40
C ASN A 721 7.63 -11.58 -30.42
N SER A 722 8.81 -11.23 -30.88
CA SER A 722 9.08 -10.21 -31.90
C SER A 722 9.70 -10.77 -33.19
N GLY A 723 9.65 -12.10 -33.38
CA GLY A 723 10.29 -12.80 -34.50
C GLY A 723 11.79 -13.06 -34.29
N ALA A 724 12.52 -13.27 -35.39
CA ALA A 724 13.96 -13.54 -35.35
C ALA A 724 14.72 -12.36 -34.72
N ARG A 725 15.74 -12.68 -33.92
CA ARG A 725 16.63 -11.67 -33.35
C ARG A 725 17.36 -10.95 -34.47
N ILE A 726 17.47 -9.64 -34.32
CA ILE A 726 18.20 -8.78 -35.25
C ILE A 726 19.24 -8.04 -34.41
N GLY A 727 20.47 -7.99 -34.91
CA GLY A 727 21.54 -7.25 -34.26
C GLY A 727 22.53 -6.72 -35.28
N LEU A 728 23.35 -5.75 -34.84
CA LEU A 728 24.50 -5.26 -35.58
C LEU A 728 25.74 -5.45 -34.69
N ALA A 729 26.91 -5.61 -35.30
CA ALA A 729 28.17 -5.73 -34.58
C ALA A 729 28.56 -4.39 -33.92
N GLU A 730 28.23 -4.22 -32.64
CA GLU A 730 28.45 -2.97 -31.91
C GLU A 730 29.95 -2.63 -31.77
N GLU A 731 30.83 -3.63 -31.70
CA GLU A 731 32.28 -3.41 -31.69
C GLU A 731 32.81 -2.82 -33.00
N VAL A 732 32.20 -3.18 -34.13
CA VAL A 732 32.57 -2.63 -35.45
C VAL A 732 31.98 -1.24 -35.60
N LYS A 733 30.72 -1.06 -35.18
CA LYS A 733 29.99 0.22 -35.20
C LYS A 733 30.73 1.33 -34.44
N ALA A 734 31.38 0.99 -33.34
CA ALA A 734 32.15 1.94 -32.54
C ALA A 734 33.47 2.40 -33.21
N LEU A 735 33.98 1.65 -34.19
CA LEU A 735 35.34 1.82 -34.72
C LEU A 735 35.41 2.18 -36.20
N PHE A 736 34.40 1.82 -37.01
CA PHE A 736 34.47 2.06 -38.45
C PHE A 736 34.59 3.55 -38.79
N LYS A 737 35.34 3.82 -39.84
CA LYS A 737 35.50 5.14 -40.46
C LYS A 737 34.86 5.13 -41.84
N ILE A 738 34.50 6.31 -42.29
CA ILE A 738 33.86 6.53 -43.59
C ILE A 738 34.89 7.22 -44.49
N ALA A 739 35.16 6.63 -45.65
CA ALA A 739 35.93 7.28 -46.69
C ALA A 739 34.96 8.10 -47.55
N TRP A 740 34.88 9.41 -47.30
CA TRP A 740 34.00 10.32 -48.04
C TRP A 740 34.50 10.56 -49.47
N GLU A 741 33.59 10.94 -50.37
CA GLU A 741 34.00 11.46 -51.69
C GLU A 741 34.75 12.78 -51.55
N ASP A 742 34.27 13.62 -50.62
CA ASP A 742 34.86 14.89 -50.24
C ASP A 742 34.70 15.05 -48.71
N SER A 743 35.82 15.20 -48.00
CA SER A 743 35.80 15.27 -46.53
C SER A 743 35.18 16.58 -46.01
N ASP A 744 35.21 17.64 -46.82
CA ASP A 744 34.64 18.94 -46.48
C ASP A 744 33.14 19.03 -46.85
N GLU A 745 32.65 18.12 -47.71
CA GLU A 745 31.25 18.04 -48.14
C GLU A 745 30.66 16.61 -48.07
N PRO A 746 30.36 16.08 -46.86
CA PRO A 746 29.86 14.70 -46.67
C PRO A 746 28.57 14.35 -47.41
N ASP A 747 27.74 15.35 -47.75
CA ASP A 747 26.47 15.16 -48.47
C ASP A 747 26.66 14.66 -49.91
N LYS A 748 27.87 14.77 -50.48
CA LYS A 748 28.21 14.19 -51.78
C LYS A 748 28.25 12.66 -51.78
N GLY A 749 28.24 12.04 -50.60
CA GLY A 749 28.27 10.60 -50.41
C GLY A 749 29.65 10.06 -50.01
N PHE A 750 29.73 8.73 -49.87
CA PHE A 750 30.93 8.03 -49.42
C PHE A 750 31.34 6.92 -50.39
N LYS A 751 32.65 6.64 -50.43
CA LYS A 751 33.26 5.59 -51.25
C LYS A 751 33.12 4.21 -50.59
N TYR A 752 33.49 4.09 -49.32
CA TYR A 752 33.48 2.82 -48.57
C TYR A 752 33.64 3.03 -47.05
N LEU A 753 33.45 1.95 -46.28
CA LEU A 753 33.75 1.90 -44.85
C LEU A 753 35.09 1.20 -44.61
N TYR A 754 35.89 1.70 -43.67
CA TYR A 754 37.20 1.14 -43.37
C TYR A 754 37.55 1.21 -41.88
N LEU A 755 38.61 0.51 -41.49
CA LEU A 755 39.25 0.60 -40.19
C LEU A 755 40.68 1.07 -40.36
N THR A 756 41.18 1.82 -39.37
CA THR A 756 42.61 2.13 -39.30
C THR A 756 43.39 0.86 -38.96
N THR A 757 44.70 0.87 -39.17
CA THR A 757 45.56 -0.27 -38.78
C THR A 757 45.46 -0.56 -37.28
N GLU A 758 45.35 0.48 -36.45
CA GLU A 758 45.19 0.35 -35.00
C GLU A 758 43.83 -0.29 -34.64
N ASP A 759 42.74 0.19 -35.22
CA ASP A 759 41.40 -0.28 -34.90
C ASP A 759 41.14 -1.69 -35.45
N TYR A 760 41.69 -2.03 -36.62
CA TYR A 760 41.64 -3.39 -37.15
C TYR A 760 42.34 -4.37 -36.21
N THR A 761 43.51 -4.00 -35.66
CA THR A 761 44.26 -4.84 -34.72
C THR A 761 43.48 -5.08 -33.41
N LYS A 762 42.65 -4.13 -32.97
CA LYS A 762 41.82 -4.28 -31.76
C LYS A 762 40.74 -5.35 -31.90
N ILE A 763 40.18 -5.52 -33.10
CA ILE A 763 39.07 -6.46 -33.34
C ILE A 763 39.44 -7.72 -34.12
N SER A 764 40.66 -7.80 -34.66
CA SER A 764 41.14 -8.97 -35.40
C SER A 764 41.15 -10.25 -34.55
N ALA A 765 41.34 -10.13 -33.23
CA ALA A 765 41.30 -11.26 -32.30
C ALA A 765 39.92 -11.94 -32.23
N PHE A 766 38.84 -11.21 -32.49
CA PHE A 766 37.46 -11.72 -32.44
C PHE A 766 36.94 -12.19 -33.80
N SER A 767 37.75 -12.05 -34.87
CA SER A 767 37.32 -12.32 -36.25
C SER A 767 36.03 -11.59 -36.67
N SER A 768 35.74 -10.42 -36.08
CA SER A 768 34.49 -9.69 -36.29
C SER A 768 34.30 -9.16 -37.72
N VAL A 769 35.38 -8.98 -38.50
CA VAL A 769 35.31 -8.41 -39.85
C VAL A 769 36.28 -9.11 -40.80
N LYS A 770 35.89 -9.20 -42.07
CA LYS A 770 36.82 -9.41 -43.19
C LYS A 770 37.10 -8.06 -43.83
N ALA A 771 38.37 -7.75 -44.03
CA ALA A 771 38.81 -6.50 -44.60
C ALA A 771 40.00 -6.71 -45.53
N ILE A 772 40.14 -5.82 -46.51
CA ILE A 772 41.24 -5.80 -47.46
C ILE A 772 42.08 -4.55 -47.17
N LEU A 773 43.39 -4.74 -46.97
CA LEU A 773 44.31 -3.63 -46.83
C LEU A 773 44.47 -2.91 -48.18
N ILE A 774 44.17 -1.62 -48.19
CA ILE A 774 44.35 -0.73 -49.33
C ILE A 774 45.13 0.51 -48.90
N GLU A 775 45.80 1.13 -49.85
CA GLU A 775 46.42 2.44 -49.66
C GLU A 775 45.55 3.48 -50.36
N ASP A 776 45.00 4.42 -49.61
CA ASP A 776 44.17 5.50 -50.14
C ASP A 776 44.47 6.79 -49.36
N GLU A 777 44.58 7.90 -50.09
CA GLU A 777 44.98 9.21 -49.55
C GLU A 777 46.30 9.21 -48.73
N GLY A 778 47.21 8.27 -49.04
CA GLY A 778 48.49 8.12 -48.33
C GLY A 778 48.38 7.43 -46.96
N GLU A 779 47.23 6.86 -46.63
CA GLU A 779 46.98 6.10 -45.41
C GLU A 779 46.71 4.62 -45.73
N ALA A 780 47.26 3.73 -44.89
CA ALA A 780 46.94 2.31 -44.92
C ALA A 780 45.58 2.05 -44.26
N ARG A 781 44.56 1.75 -45.09
CA ARG A 781 43.16 1.56 -44.67
C ARG A 781 42.74 0.11 -44.85
N TYR A 782 42.11 -0.48 -43.83
CA TYR A 782 41.47 -1.79 -43.92
C TYR A 782 40.02 -1.63 -44.38
N LYS A 783 39.79 -1.70 -45.69
CA LYS A 783 38.44 -1.60 -46.26
C LYS A 783 37.61 -2.81 -45.86
N ILE A 784 36.47 -2.57 -45.20
CA ILE A 784 35.57 -3.63 -44.73
C ILE A 784 34.85 -4.25 -45.94
N THR A 785 34.93 -5.57 -46.09
CA THR A 785 34.19 -6.32 -47.11
C THR A 785 32.98 -7.03 -46.50
N ASP A 786 33.17 -7.67 -45.35
CA ASP A 786 32.15 -8.44 -44.67
C ASP A 786 32.21 -8.15 -43.17
N ILE A 787 31.04 -8.03 -42.55
CA ILE A 787 30.89 -7.91 -41.09
C ILE A 787 30.31 -9.23 -40.59
N ILE A 788 31.07 -9.93 -39.75
CA ILE A 788 30.65 -11.19 -39.12
C ILE A 788 30.08 -10.89 -37.73
N GLY A 789 30.76 -10.02 -36.97
CA GLY A 789 30.45 -9.75 -35.57
C GLY A 789 31.05 -10.81 -34.63
N LYS A 790 31.37 -10.40 -33.40
CA LYS A 790 31.86 -11.32 -32.36
C LYS A 790 30.72 -12.10 -31.69
N ASP A 791 29.52 -11.50 -31.65
CA ASP A 791 28.35 -12.02 -30.95
C ASP A 791 27.51 -12.87 -31.91
N ASP A 792 26.97 -13.99 -31.40
CA ASP A 792 26.12 -14.91 -32.18
C ASP A 792 24.65 -14.45 -32.18
N GLY A 793 23.92 -14.72 -33.26
CA GLY A 793 22.50 -14.41 -33.39
C GLY A 793 22.17 -12.97 -33.82
N LEU A 794 22.98 -12.41 -34.72
CA LEU A 794 22.80 -11.09 -35.34
C LEU A 794 22.06 -11.18 -36.69
N GLY A 795 22.15 -12.30 -37.43
CA GLY A 795 21.69 -12.40 -38.82
C GLY A 795 21.28 -13.80 -39.31
N VAL A 796 22.00 -14.34 -40.30
CA VAL A 796 21.59 -15.51 -41.09
C VAL A 796 21.57 -16.82 -40.31
N GLU A 797 22.36 -16.91 -39.25
CA GLU A 797 22.31 -17.97 -38.26
C GLU A 797 20.90 -18.10 -37.67
N ASN A 798 20.24 -17.01 -37.30
CA ASN A 798 18.86 -17.03 -36.81
C ASN A 798 17.90 -17.54 -37.88
N LEU A 799 18.12 -17.19 -39.16
CA LEU A 799 17.28 -17.67 -40.26
C LEU A 799 17.43 -19.19 -40.49
N ARG A 800 18.65 -19.72 -40.34
CA ARG A 800 18.90 -21.16 -40.40
C ARG A 800 18.14 -21.89 -39.29
N TYR A 801 18.22 -21.40 -38.06
CA TYR A 801 17.53 -22.01 -36.92
C TYR A 801 16.01 -21.81 -36.96
N ALA A 802 15.52 -20.66 -37.45
CA ALA A 802 14.11 -20.45 -37.75
C ALA A 802 13.59 -21.48 -38.77
N GLY A 803 14.37 -21.79 -39.80
CA GLY A 803 14.07 -22.86 -40.76
C GLY A 803 14.02 -24.25 -40.11
N LEU A 804 14.92 -24.52 -39.15
CA LEU A 804 14.93 -25.77 -38.38
C LEU A 804 13.65 -25.96 -37.57
N ILE A 805 13.24 -24.95 -36.78
CA ILE A 805 12.02 -25.04 -35.97
C ILE A 805 10.74 -25.06 -36.81
N ALA A 806 10.74 -24.40 -37.98
CA ALA A 806 9.63 -24.45 -38.93
C ALA A 806 9.50 -25.87 -39.53
N GLY A 807 10.63 -26.49 -39.88
CA GLY A 807 10.68 -27.87 -40.34
C GLY A 807 10.17 -28.86 -39.31
N GLU A 808 10.66 -28.78 -38.06
CA GLU A 808 10.18 -29.64 -36.96
C GLU A 808 8.70 -29.40 -36.67
N THR A 809 8.24 -28.14 -36.67
CA THR A 809 6.83 -27.80 -36.45
C THR A 809 5.92 -28.30 -37.57
N SER A 810 6.41 -28.46 -38.80
CA SER A 810 5.66 -29.08 -39.89
C SER A 810 5.60 -30.61 -39.77
N GLN A 811 6.54 -31.24 -39.05
CA GLN A 811 6.58 -32.69 -38.84
C GLN A 811 5.78 -33.13 -37.61
N ALA A 812 5.81 -32.32 -36.55
CA ALA A 812 5.04 -32.50 -35.32
C ALA A 812 3.55 -32.23 -35.54
#